data_AF-A0A7D6VDC8-F1
#
_entry.id   AF-A0A7D6VDC8-F1
#
_cell.length_a   1.000
_cell.length_b   1.000
_cell.length_c   1.000
_cell.angle_alpha   90.00
_cell.angle_beta   90.00
_cell.angle_gamma   90.00
#
_symmetry.space_group_name_H-M   'P 1'
#
loop_
_entity.id
_entity.type
_entity.pdbx_description
1 polymer ?
#
loop_
_entity_poly.entity_id
_entity_poly.type
_entity_poly.pdbx_seq_one_letter_code
_entity_poly.pdbx_strand_id
1 'polypeptide(L)'
;MHAFDPNDYRKRVLAAVERRGGIETSDAFELYDIPLEEADRLTDVQVQARIDEVWGFWQKQRDHPKYRVLVGLLVDEHDDLSEPLLRASSRRVEADRVRQLRARRDSERYEMLDTAIERLVQRHGGIPAGKMPGLEDIGKMSGLTPDEIQARVRRHRLLDDEPATAAPAPAPGLDAGRRQQIRKLLAEYERLLPGEPCPTLLVLLGLDFTKAHQTHEIHLRAEALRSRTRELPPGRIRVVLDELLIHISDLLESGGSTVDDYLQAVVEDVTDVLRPQVRAAVLVEDHLVAADFDFLVTEAMAAGLDHPTAERVLIGLTDELGTTVEGREHLAGTGATGHIPGASGRAGHGGAATGGRAGSGTTGRGSAGGPASHGGASGRGGAAGHGGASGRGGAAGHSGGSPYGGRTPTGAGGSTGSAWNTSPSARAWEEPLKAARAALRAGHPREADRQVAEAKRKLGGDSAGMTAIRPVAEEVDRILAEAALRWRNANAGCAGKRYVEALEHLEYLQRTASDVPNPDVTGPTLQQLTNTARAELAKADQLLAAAPTAPAAARMRALRAVFEICADHAGAAAALAGLPVDAPGQVTARRQPDGTVLISWNPSPTENVEYRVTRLHPDGSGRVVGRTRTTTLEDGGATPGPLPVYGVVATVSGRTSEMSRTDQTPPPPAPATPPTTPSPTTSSPTSAAAPSATGRIDTTRPDRRAARAAAAAAAGEGPAATGFGSAATASVPQPAAAGSPATPLDTTARIDTTRPDRRAARAAAAAGEGSAATGFGSAATASPSQPATADSSPAAESAATKAAVPAAAGSPATAAADALPPAAPSGMPTVRNLAEHGGLLIFEWPTGITEVMVYARADAPPTAPDDPQARAWKVTNTRYQIDGGARVPGDVPRPCHLAVASCRRDPSGTLTVAAGFAPDSRIQWAH
;
A
#
# COMPACT_ATOMS: atom_id res chain seq x y z
N MET A 1 36.43 27.52 -0.77
CA MET A 1 35.18 28.28 -0.69
C MET A 1 35.38 29.56 -1.48
N HIS A 2 34.54 29.81 -2.49
CA HIS A 2 34.54 31.04 -3.27
C HIS A 2 33.89 32.20 -2.49
N ALA A 3 34.13 33.45 -2.89
CA ALA A 3 33.45 34.61 -2.31
C ALA A 3 31.94 34.60 -2.64
N PHE A 4 31.09 35.05 -1.71
CA PHE A 4 29.65 35.06 -1.91
C PHE A 4 29.22 36.15 -2.92
N ASP A 5 28.59 35.75 -4.02
CA ASP A 5 27.97 36.67 -4.99
C ASP A 5 26.43 36.53 -4.94
N PRO A 6 25.70 37.55 -4.43
CA PRO A 6 24.24 37.58 -4.40
C PRO A 6 23.54 37.35 -5.76
N ASN A 7 24.17 37.70 -6.88
CA ASN A 7 23.59 37.53 -8.21
C ASN A 7 23.82 36.14 -8.78
N ASP A 8 24.99 35.52 -8.53
CA ASP A 8 25.22 34.11 -8.85
C ASP A 8 24.31 33.22 -7.98
N TYR A 9 24.28 33.46 -6.68
CA TYR A 9 23.48 32.70 -5.72
C TYR A 9 21.99 32.62 -6.11
N ARG A 10 21.38 33.74 -6.54
CA ARG A 10 19.98 33.74 -7.05
C ARG A 10 19.77 32.87 -8.30
N LYS A 11 20.79 32.73 -9.16
CA LYS A 11 20.71 31.98 -10.43
C LYS A 11 21.05 30.50 -10.26
N ARG A 12 22.03 30.19 -9.42
CA ARG A 12 22.55 28.83 -9.21
C ARG A 12 21.81 28.10 -8.09
N VAL A 13 21.60 28.74 -6.94
CA VAL A 13 20.98 28.12 -5.76
C VAL A 13 19.47 28.34 -5.78
N LEU A 14 18.98 29.57 -5.53
CA LEU A 14 17.52 29.79 -5.36
C LEU A 14 16.69 29.35 -6.56
N ALA A 15 17.15 29.60 -7.80
CA ALA A 15 16.45 29.16 -9.00
C ALA A 15 16.48 27.64 -9.22
N ALA A 16 17.42 26.90 -8.62
CA ALA A 16 17.46 25.44 -8.67
C ALA A 16 16.54 24.82 -7.60
N VAL A 17 16.61 25.34 -6.37
CA VAL A 17 15.75 24.95 -5.24
C VAL A 17 14.26 25.17 -5.60
N GLU A 18 13.92 26.34 -6.14
CA GLU A 18 12.55 26.66 -6.61
C GLU A 18 12.08 25.68 -7.70
N ARG A 19 12.95 25.35 -8.67
CA ARG A 19 12.60 24.43 -9.77
C ARG A 19 12.36 22.99 -9.29
N ARG A 20 13.02 22.57 -8.21
CA ARG A 20 12.85 21.23 -7.63
C ARG A 20 11.67 21.13 -6.67
N GLY A 21 11.03 22.24 -6.31
CA GLY A 21 9.84 22.26 -5.44
C GLY A 21 10.09 22.71 -4.00
N GLY A 22 11.23 23.36 -3.71
CA GLY A 22 11.50 23.98 -2.42
C GLY A 22 12.62 23.32 -1.60
N ILE A 23 12.76 23.78 -0.36
CA ILE A 23 13.91 23.50 0.53
C ILE A 23 14.08 22.01 0.84
N GLU A 24 12.98 21.27 1.04
CA GLU A 24 12.92 19.81 1.28
C GLU A 24 13.68 18.97 0.23
N THR A 25 13.85 19.50 -0.98
CA THR A 25 14.54 18.80 -2.08
C THR A 25 16.05 19.06 -2.10
N SER A 26 16.54 19.96 -1.26
CA SER A 26 17.90 20.51 -1.27
C SER A 26 18.59 20.24 0.07
N ASP A 27 19.92 20.38 0.13
CA ASP A 27 20.69 20.14 1.35
C ASP A 27 21.34 21.43 1.89
N ALA A 28 21.67 21.44 3.19
CA ALA A 28 22.20 22.61 3.87
C ALA A 28 23.51 23.15 3.23
N PHE A 29 24.34 22.27 2.65
CA PHE A 29 25.55 22.68 1.93
C PHE A 29 25.22 23.44 0.64
N GLU A 30 24.22 23.01 -0.12
CA GLU A 30 23.71 23.75 -1.29
C GLU A 30 23.04 25.07 -0.88
N LEU A 31 22.19 25.05 0.16
CA LEU A 31 21.44 26.23 0.60
C LEU A 31 22.34 27.36 1.11
N TYR A 32 23.36 27.04 1.92
CA TYR A 32 24.35 28.00 2.41
C TYR A 32 25.54 28.24 1.45
N ASP A 33 25.53 27.65 0.25
CA ASP A 33 26.59 27.76 -0.75
C ASP A 33 28.01 27.43 -0.18
N ILE A 34 28.06 26.31 0.56
CA ILE A 34 29.28 25.75 1.18
C ILE A 34 29.70 24.51 0.39
N PRO A 35 30.94 24.45 -0.14
CA PRO A 35 31.39 23.27 -0.90
C PRO A 35 31.49 22.01 -0.02
N LEU A 36 30.69 20.99 -0.35
CA LEU A 36 30.66 19.69 0.35
C LEU A 36 32.03 18.98 0.39
N GLU A 37 32.84 19.15 -0.66
CA GLU A 37 34.20 18.60 -0.76
C GLU A 37 35.22 19.31 0.14
N GLU A 38 34.89 20.52 0.63
CA GLU A 38 35.75 21.29 1.54
C GLU A 38 35.31 21.18 3.00
N ALA A 39 34.19 20.50 3.31
CA ALA A 39 33.59 20.42 4.65
C ALA A 39 34.59 20.07 5.77
N ASP A 40 35.55 19.20 5.46
CA ASP A 40 36.62 18.72 6.35
C ASP A 40 37.78 19.70 6.60
N ARG A 41 37.95 20.68 5.70
CA ARG A 41 39.06 21.65 5.68
C ARG A 41 38.64 23.05 6.14
N LEU A 42 37.36 23.37 5.99
CA LEU A 42 36.80 24.65 6.42
C LEU A 42 36.78 24.75 7.94
N THR A 43 37.20 25.89 8.46
CA THR A 43 37.12 26.21 9.90
C THR A 43 35.71 26.67 10.26
N ASP A 44 35.32 26.47 11.52
CA ASP A 44 33.99 26.86 12.02
C ASP A 44 33.75 28.38 11.86
N VAL A 45 34.80 29.21 11.96
CA VAL A 45 34.74 30.66 11.71
C VAL A 45 34.40 30.98 10.24
N GLN A 46 34.97 30.25 9.28
CA GLN A 46 34.68 30.46 7.85
C GLN A 46 33.26 30.01 7.49
N VAL A 47 32.78 28.92 8.12
CA VAL A 47 31.42 28.41 7.92
C VAL A 47 30.39 29.36 8.55
N GLN A 48 30.62 29.83 9.78
CA GLN A 48 29.77 30.85 10.42
C GLN A 48 29.67 32.12 9.56
N ALA A 49 30.81 32.66 9.09
CA ALA A 49 30.82 33.86 8.26
C ALA A 49 30.00 33.68 6.97
N ARG A 50 30.07 32.51 6.31
CA ARG A 50 29.24 32.19 5.14
C ARG A 50 27.76 32.08 5.49
N ILE A 51 27.41 31.43 6.60
CA ILE A 51 26.03 31.32 7.08
C ILE A 51 25.46 32.71 7.37
N ASP A 52 26.21 33.58 8.04
CA ASP A 52 25.82 34.96 8.34
C ASP A 52 25.66 35.82 7.07
N GLU A 53 26.57 35.67 6.08
CA GLU A 53 26.47 36.32 4.77
C GLU A 53 25.19 35.94 4.01
N VAL A 54 24.87 34.65 3.97
CA VAL A 54 23.72 34.09 3.24
C VAL A 54 22.41 34.40 3.96
N TRP A 55 22.35 34.24 5.28
CA TRP A 55 21.18 34.59 6.09
C TRP A 55 20.91 36.10 6.03
N GLY A 56 21.95 36.92 6.17
CA GLY A 56 21.87 38.38 5.99
C GLY A 56 21.48 38.81 4.57
N PHE A 57 21.66 37.95 3.56
CA PHE A 57 21.11 38.13 2.22
C PHE A 57 19.63 37.70 2.13
N TRP A 58 19.25 36.54 2.69
CA TRP A 58 17.85 36.09 2.74
C TRP A 58 16.94 37.10 3.45
N GLN A 59 17.37 37.64 4.60
CA GLN A 59 16.65 38.71 5.32
C GLN A 59 16.34 39.92 4.42
N LYS A 60 17.28 40.31 3.54
CA LYS A 60 17.13 41.42 2.57
C LYS A 60 16.33 41.02 1.30
N GLN A 61 15.90 39.78 1.18
CA GLN A 61 15.16 39.25 0.02
C GLN A 61 13.77 38.73 0.38
N ARG A 62 13.31 38.91 1.64
CA ARG A 62 11.96 38.53 2.09
C ARG A 62 10.84 39.13 1.22
N ASP A 63 11.04 40.32 0.64
CA ASP A 63 10.09 40.97 -0.28
C ASP A 63 10.39 40.75 -1.78
N HIS A 64 11.27 39.81 -2.14
CA HIS A 64 11.66 39.61 -3.54
C HIS A 64 10.51 39.04 -4.39
N PRO A 65 10.11 39.68 -5.52
CA PRO A 65 8.85 39.38 -6.22
C PRO A 65 8.75 37.94 -6.76
N LYS A 66 9.88 37.27 -7.00
CA LYS A 66 9.92 35.85 -7.42
C LYS A 66 10.19 34.86 -6.27
N TYR A 67 10.89 35.28 -5.22
CA TYR A 67 11.48 34.34 -4.25
C TYR A 67 11.00 34.55 -2.80
N ARG A 68 10.11 35.52 -2.55
CA ARG A 68 9.56 35.85 -1.23
C ARG A 68 9.07 34.64 -0.43
N VAL A 69 8.42 33.66 -1.08
CA VAL A 69 7.90 32.45 -0.39
C VAL A 69 9.07 31.55 0.04
N LEU A 70 9.92 31.15 -0.90
CA LEU A 70 11.10 30.32 -0.64
C LEU A 70 12.06 30.96 0.38
N VAL A 71 12.30 32.26 0.26
CA VAL A 71 13.15 33.03 1.18
C VAL A 71 12.50 33.22 2.55
N GLY A 72 11.17 33.27 2.64
CA GLY A 72 10.45 33.23 3.91
C GLY A 72 10.80 31.96 4.67
N LEU A 73 10.53 30.80 4.06
CA LEU A 73 10.81 29.49 4.65
C LEU A 73 12.30 29.32 5.03
N LEU A 74 13.23 29.72 4.15
CA LEU A 74 14.68 29.66 4.42
C LEU A 74 15.13 30.51 5.63
N VAL A 75 14.44 31.61 5.93
CA VAL A 75 14.74 32.41 7.13
C VAL A 75 14.07 31.82 8.36
N ASP A 76 12.87 31.27 8.20
CA ASP A 76 12.10 30.72 9.32
C ASP A 76 12.69 29.37 9.81
N GLU A 77 13.30 28.57 8.92
CA GLU A 77 14.06 27.34 9.23
C GLU A 77 15.58 27.57 9.41
N HIS A 78 16.03 28.82 9.53
CA HIS A 78 17.47 29.15 9.57
C HIS A 78 18.25 28.40 10.66
N ASP A 79 17.68 28.34 11.86
CA ASP A 79 18.32 27.74 13.04
C ASP A 79 18.54 26.24 12.82
N ASP A 80 17.49 25.51 12.42
CA ASP A 80 17.54 24.07 12.13
C ASP A 80 18.45 23.72 10.93
N LEU A 81 18.43 24.53 9.87
CA LEU A 81 19.27 24.34 8.69
C LEU A 81 20.75 24.64 8.95
N SER A 82 21.06 25.56 9.86
CA SER A 82 22.43 25.99 10.15
C SER A 82 23.12 25.11 11.19
N GLU A 83 22.41 24.64 12.22
CA GLU A 83 22.97 23.87 13.35
C GLU A 83 23.93 22.73 12.92
N PRO A 84 23.61 21.87 11.94
CA PRO A 84 24.49 20.77 11.54
C PRO A 84 25.85 21.23 10.99
N LEU A 85 25.94 22.47 10.48
CA LEU A 85 27.13 22.99 9.80
C LEU A 85 28.08 23.74 10.74
N LEU A 86 27.59 24.29 11.86
CA LEU A 86 28.33 25.22 12.72
C LEU A 86 29.60 24.62 13.34
N ARG A 87 29.58 23.34 13.70
CA ARG A 87 30.68 22.65 14.40
C ARG A 87 31.39 21.66 13.49
N ALA A 88 32.72 21.63 13.51
CA ALA A 88 33.52 20.71 12.68
C ALA A 88 33.15 19.22 12.85
N SER A 89 32.72 18.79 14.03
CA SER A 89 32.25 17.42 14.27
C SER A 89 30.90 17.14 13.62
N SER A 90 29.92 18.04 13.80
CA SER A 90 28.57 17.90 13.23
C SER A 90 28.61 18.02 11.70
N ARG A 91 29.38 18.98 11.19
CA ARG A 91 29.54 19.24 9.76
C ARG A 91 30.12 18.04 9.00
N ARG A 92 30.97 17.22 9.64
CA ARG A 92 31.47 15.97 9.07
C ARG A 92 30.38 14.91 8.96
N VAL A 93 29.61 14.71 10.02
CA VAL A 93 28.49 13.75 10.03
C VAL A 93 27.44 14.15 8.98
N GLU A 94 27.08 15.43 8.90
CA GLU A 94 26.14 15.91 7.89
C GLU A 94 26.75 15.88 6.47
N ALA A 95 28.04 16.16 6.30
CA ALA A 95 28.70 15.99 5.01
C ALA A 95 28.65 14.54 4.52
N ASP A 96 28.92 13.56 5.39
CA ASP A 96 28.83 12.14 5.04
C ASP A 96 27.40 11.70 4.75
N ARG A 97 26.42 12.20 5.52
CA ARG A 97 24.99 11.98 5.26
C ARG A 97 24.55 12.55 3.90
N VAL A 98 24.95 13.79 3.59
CA VAL A 98 24.63 14.45 2.31
C VAL A 98 25.38 13.79 1.14
N ARG A 99 26.63 13.36 1.31
CA ARG A 99 27.36 12.55 0.32
C ARG A 99 26.60 11.24 0.02
N GLN A 100 26.15 10.52 1.05
CA GLN A 100 25.35 9.30 0.88
C GLN A 100 24.01 9.59 0.22
N LEU A 101 23.32 10.67 0.59
CA LEU A 101 22.01 11.03 0.06
C LEU A 101 22.10 11.49 -1.41
N ARG A 102 23.13 12.24 -1.78
CA ARG A 102 23.43 12.58 -3.19
C ARG A 102 23.84 11.34 -3.99
N ALA A 103 24.74 10.51 -3.47
CA ALA A 103 25.16 9.27 -4.13
C ALA A 103 23.98 8.28 -4.33
N ARG A 104 23.04 8.24 -3.38
CA ARG A 104 21.80 7.48 -3.49
C ARG A 104 20.90 8.04 -4.58
N ARG A 105 20.61 9.36 -4.57
CA ARG A 105 19.81 10.03 -5.62
C ARG A 105 20.42 9.83 -7.00
N ASP A 106 21.74 9.91 -7.14
CA ASP A 106 22.42 9.62 -8.41
C ASP A 106 22.32 8.14 -8.78
N SER A 107 22.48 7.21 -7.82
CA SER A 107 22.29 5.77 -8.09
C SER A 107 20.87 5.48 -8.57
N GLU A 108 19.85 6.02 -7.92
CA GLU A 108 18.43 5.91 -8.32
C GLU A 108 18.17 6.53 -9.71
N ARG A 109 18.85 7.65 -10.07
CA ARG A 109 18.82 8.22 -11.44
C ARG A 109 19.45 7.31 -12.50
N TYR A 110 20.47 6.53 -12.15
CA TYR A 110 21.14 5.62 -13.09
C TYR A 110 20.55 4.20 -13.11
N GLU A 111 19.83 3.78 -12.07
CA GLU A 111 19.34 2.41 -11.87
C GLU A 111 18.52 1.87 -13.05
N MET A 112 17.62 2.67 -13.60
CA MET A 112 16.78 2.28 -14.75
C MET A 112 17.59 2.10 -16.04
N LEU A 113 18.61 2.94 -16.24
CA LEU A 113 19.53 2.84 -17.40
C LEU A 113 20.51 1.67 -17.26
N ASP A 114 21.12 1.52 -16.09
CA ASP A 114 22.09 0.45 -15.81
C ASP A 114 21.41 -0.93 -15.90
N THR A 115 20.18 -1.08 -15.39
CA THR A 115 19.37 -2.30 -15.51
C THR A 115 19.07 -2.65 -16.97
N ALA A 116 18.73 -1.65 -17.80
CA ALA A 116 18.48 -1.86 -19.23
C ALA A 116 19.76 -2.27 -19.99
N ILE A 117 20.90 -1.64 -19.64
CA ILE A 117 22.22 -1.97 -20.20
C ILE A 117 22.64 -3.40 -19.82
N GLU A 118 22.51 -3.78 -18.55
CA GLU A 118 22.92 -5.11 -18.06
C GLU A 118 22.13 -6.22 -18.77
N ARG A 119 20.81 -6.06 -18.93
CA ARG A 119 19.96 -7.02 -19.67
C ARG A 119 20.37 -7.17 -21.14
N LEU A 120 20.65 -6.07 -21.84
CA LEU A 120 21.14 -6.11 -23.22
C LEU A 120 22.49 -6.84 -23.34
N VAL A 121 23.42 -6.52 -22.45
CA VAL A 121 24.75 -7.14 -22.41
C VAL A 121 24.68 -8.63 -22.06
N GLN A 122 23.81 -9.03 -21.12
CA GLN A 122 23.60 -10.42 -20.73
C GLN A 122 23.04 -11.27 -21.88
N ARG A 123 22.16 -10.70 -22.71
CA ARG A 123 21.50 -11.42 -23.81
C ARG A 123 22.31 -11.46 -25.10
N HIS A 124 22.93 -10.34 -25.49
CA HIS A 124 23.61 -10.18 -26.78
C HIS A 124 25.14 -10.18 -26.69
N GLY A 125 25.72 -10.14 -25.48
CA GLY A 125 27.16 -9.95 -25.29
C GLY A 125 27.64 -8.51 -25.53
N GLY A 126 26.70 -7.57 -25.66
CA GLY A 126 26.92 -6.16 -25.99
C GLY A 126 25.60 -5.40 -26.16
N ILE A 127 25.67 -4.12 -26.47
CA ILE A 127 24.53 -3.24 -26.74
C ILE A 127 24.35 -3.15 -28.26
N PRO A 128 23.21 -3.59 -28.83
CA PRO A 128 22.94 -3.45 -30.27
C PRO A 128 22.72 -1.99 -30.68
N ALA A 129 23.27 -1.60 -31.83
CA ALA A 129 23.20 -0.23 -32.34
C ALA A 129 21.76 0.25 -32.56
N GLY A 130 20.84 -0.63 -32.98
CA GLY A 130 19.41 -0.30 -33.12
C GLY A 130 18.70 -0.03 -31.79
N LYS A 131 19.29 -0.38 -30.64
CA LYS A 131 18.74 -0.17 -29.29
C LYS A 131 19.26 1.12 -28.62
N MET A 132 20.25 1.79 -29.22
CA MET A 132 20.84 3.03 -28.70
C MET A 132 19.82 4.15 -28.39
N PRO A 133 18.87 4.49 -29.30
CA PRO A 133 17.88 5.53 -29.00
C PRO A 133 16.99 5.20 -27.79
N GLY A 134 16.67 3.92 -27.59
CA GLY A 134 15.87 3.47 -26.44
C GLY A 134 16.59 3.67 -25.10
N LEU A 135 17.90 3.43 -25.04
CA LEU A 135 18.70 3.73 -23.85
C LEU A 135 18.80 5.25 -23.60
N GLU A 136 18.85 6.07 -24.66
CA GLU A 136 18.80 7.52 -24.53
C GLU A 136 17.45 8.03 -24.00
N ASP A 137 16.34 7.42 -24.39
CA ASP A 137 15.01 7.79 -23.90
C ASP A 137 14.78 7.32 -22.46
N ILE A 138 15.21 6.11 -22.10
CA ILE A 138 15.23 5.62 -20.71
C ILE A 138 16.04 6.57 -19.81
N GLY A 139 17.23 6.98 -20.26
CA GLY A 139 18.04 7.94 -19.50
C GLY A 139 17.38 9.30 -19.34
N LYS A 140 16.73 9.85 -20.38
CA LYS A 140 15.96 11.11 -20.28
C LYS A 140 14.82 11.01 -19.28
N MET A 141 14.10 9.88 -19.23
CA MET A 141 13.02 9.65 -18.25
C MET A 141 13.53 9.71 -16.80
N SER A 142 14.76 9.26 -16.53
CA SER A 142 15.41 9.38 -15.21
C SER A 142 16.17 10.70 -14.99
N GLY A 143 16.01 11.70 -15.88
CA GLY A 143 16.67 13.00 -15.75
C GLY A 143 18.19 12.94 -15.97
N LEU A 144 18.66 12.05 -16.84
CA LEU A 144 20.05 12.01 -17.31
C LEU A 144 20.21 12.84 -18.59
N THR A 145 21.35 13.51 -18.71
CA THR A 145 21.76 14.22 -19.93
C THR A 145 22.31 13.24 -20.98
N PRO A 146 22.30 13.60 -22.28
CA PRO A 146 22.88 12.76 -23.34
C PRO A 146 24.35 12.36 -23.07
N ASP A 147 25.15 13.26 -22.50
CA ASP A 147 26.55 13.00 -22.18
C ASP A 147 26.72 12.00 -21.01
N GLU A 148 25.89 12.10 -19.96
CA GLU A 148 25.86 11.12 -18.85
C GLU A 148 25.50 9.71 -19.36
N ILE A 149 24.49 9.62 -20.24
CA ILE A 149 24.04 8.36 -20.85
C ILE A 149 25.14 7.76 -21.73
N GLN A 150 25.72 8.57 -22.64
CA GLN A 150 26.81 8.15 -23.52
C GLN A 150 28.06 7.72 -22.74
N ALA A 151 28.39 8.39 -21.63
CA ALA A 151 29.49 8.00 -20.74
C ALA A 151 29.23 6.66 -20.01
N ARG A 152 27.96 6.31 -19.75
CA ARG A 152 27.53 5.01 -19.21
C ARG A 152 27.69 3.92 -20.28
N VAL A 153 27.04 4.12 -21.43
CA VAL A 153 26.96 3.17 -22.55
C VAL A 153 28.35 2.80 -23.10
N ARG A 154 29.28 3.76 -23.22
CA ARG A 154 30.65 3.53 -23.73
C ARG A 154 31.48 2.51 -22.93
N ARG A 155 31.03 2.08 -21.76
CA ARG A 155 31.66 1.02 -20.95
C ARG A 155 31.36 -0.39 -21.48
N HIS A 156 30.42 -0.51 -22.42
CA HIS A 156 29.92 -1.76 -22.96
C HIS A 156 30.19 -1.85 -24.47
N ARG A 157 30.34 -3.07 -24.97
CA ARG A 157 30.63 -3.32 -26.39
C ARG A 157 29.39 -3.02 -27.24
N LEU A 158 29.51 -2.13 -28.22
CA LEU A 158 28.47 -1.93 -29.24
C LEU A 158 28.51 -3.06 -30.29
N LEU A 159 27.34 -3.45 -30.78
CA LEU A 159 27.14 -4.47 -31.81
C LEU A 159 26.38 -3.86 -32.99
N ASP A 160 26.82 -4.10 -34.22
CA ASP A 160 26.12 -3.68 -35.43
C ASP A 160 24.95 -4.65 -35.71
N ASP A 161 23.74 -4.12 -35.93
CA ASP A 161 22.56 -4.90 -36.33
C ASP A 161 22.45 -5.00 -37.86
N GLU A 162 21.92 -6.11 -38.39
CA GLU A 162 21.60 -6.25 -39.82
C GLU A 162 20.49 -5.27 -40.25
N PRO A 163 20.51 -4.78 -41.50
CA PRO A 163 19.59 -3.75 -41.96
C PRO A 163 18.15 -4.27 -42.11
N ALA A 164 17.25 -3.78 -41.26
CA ALA A 164 15.81 -3.96 -41.42
C ALA A 164 15.32 -3.35 -42.75
N THR A 165 14.45 -4.08 -43.46
CA THR A 165 13.93 -3.66 -44.78
C THR A 165 12.96 -2.49 -44.62
N ALA A 166 13.10 -1.47 -45.47
CA ALA A 166 12.31 -0.24 -45.40
C ALA A 166 10.81 -0.47 -45.70
N ALA A 167 9.95 0.15 -44.89
CA ALA A 167 8.50 0.17 -45.10
C ALA A 167 8.10 1.05 -46.30
N PRO A 168 6.91 0.84 -46.91
CA PRO A 168 6.45 1.63 -48.05
C PRO A 168 6.10 3.09 -47.66
N ALA A 169 6.18 4.00 -48.64
CA ALA A 169 5.81 5.40 -48.46
C ALA A 169 4.30 5.59 -48.20
N PRO A 170 3.88 6.61 -47.43
CA PRO A 170 2.48 6.81 -47.05
C PRO A 170 1.58 7.24 -48.21
N ALA A 171 0.32 6.77 -48.15
CA ALA A 171 -0.79 7.23 -48.98
C ALA A 171 -1.28 8.63 -48.51
N PRO A 172 -2.05 9.37 -49.33
CA PRO A 172 -2.44 10.75 -49.00
C PRO A 172 -3.58 10.81 -47.97
N GLY A 173 -3.25 10.68 -46.69
CA GLY A 173 -4.14 10.96 -45.56
C GLY A 173 -4.14 12.44 -45.14
N LEU A 174 -4.82 12.74 -44.03
CA LEU A 174 -4.91 14.08 -43.45
C LEU A 174 -3.51 14.65 -43.11
N ASP A 175 -3.19 15.83 -43.66
CA ASP A 175 -1.89 16.50 -43.50
C ASP A 175 -1.43 16.60 -42.03
N ALA A 176 -0.17 16.24 -41.79
CA ALA A 176 0.42 16.16 -40.45
C ALA A 176 0.39 17.50 -39.69
N GLY A 177 0.54 18.64 -40.38
CA GLY A 177 0.41 19.96 -39.78
C GLY A 177 -1.02 20.23 -39.30
N ARG A 178 -2.01 19.83 -40.10
CA ARG A 178 -3.43 19.92 -39.73
C ARG A 178 -3.78 19.00 -38.55
N ARG A 179 -3.21 17.79 -38.46
CA ARG A 179 -3.37 16.91 -37.28
C ARG A 179 -2.85 17.59 -36.01
N GLN A 180 -1.63 18.14 -36.08
CA GLN A 180 -1.00 18.82 -34.95
C GLN A 180 -1.77 20.07 -34.51
N GLN A 181 -2.36 20.82 -35.45
CA GLN A 181 -3.22 21.96 -35.15
C GLN A 181 -4.46 21.53 -34.36
N ILE A 182 -5.18 20.49 -34.80
CA ILE A 182 -6.38 19.97 -34.12
C ILE A 182 -6.04 19.55 -32.68
N ARG A 183 -4.97 18.76 -32.49
CA ARG A 183 -4.52 18.35 -31.13
C ARG A 183 -4.18 19.55 -30.24
N LYS A 184 -3.51 20.57 -30.77
CA LYS A 184 -3.17 21.78 -30.02
C LYS A 184 -4.42 22.55 -29.58
N LEU A 185 -5.43 22.63 -30.43
CA LEU A 185 -6.70 23.30 -30.12
C LEU A 185 -7.52 22.53 -29.08
N LEU A 186 -7.56 21.19 -29.16
CA LEU A 186 -8.23 20.35 -28.16
C LEU A 186 -7.55 20.45 -26.77
N ALA A 187 -6.22 20.34 -26.70
CA ALA A 187 -5.47 20.54 -25.46
C ALA A 187 -5.60 21.98 -24.90
N GLU A 188 -5.76 22.99 -25.77
CA GLU A 188 -6.06 24.35 -25.32
C GLU A 188 -7.51 24.50 -24.82
N TYR A 189 -8.46 23.81 -25.42
CA TYR A 189 -9.86 23.74 -24.96
C TYR A 189 -9.95 23.12 -23.56
N GLU A 190 -9.33 21.96 -23.34
CA GLU A 190 -9.25 21.30 -22.02
C GLU A 190 -8.64 22.19 -20.94
N ARG A 191 -7.54 22.91 -21.28
CA ARG A 191 -6.89 23.84 -20.36
C ARG A 191 -7.76 25.04 -19.98
N LEU A 192 -8.67 25.46 -20.87
CA LEU A 192 -9.54 26.62 -20.67
C LEU A 192 -10.87 26.26 -20.01
N LEU A 193 -11.32 25.00 -20.09
CA LEU A 193 -12.52 24.48 -19.46
C LEU A 193 -12.21 23.15 -18.73
N PRO A 194 -12.00 23.16 -17.40
CA PRO A 194 -11.83 21.93 -16.65
C PRO A 194 -13.11 21.08 -16.71
N GLY A 195 -12.98 19.85 -17.22
CA GLY A 195 -14.08 18.93 -17.48
C GLY A 195 -13.57 17.53 -17.81
N GLU A 196 -14.39 16.72 -18.49
CA GLU A 196 -13.95 15.43 -19.04
C GLU A 196 -12.91 15.64 -20.17
N PRO A 197 -11.92 14.73 -20.33
CA PRO A 197 -10.92 14.84 -21.38
C PRO A 197 -11.56 14.76 -22.78
N CYS A 198 -10.99 15.50 -23.71
CA CYS A 198 -11.54 15.75 -25.04
C CYS A 198 -10.47 15.47 -26.13
N PRO A 199 -9.97 14.22 -26.25
CA PRO A 199 -8.82 13.90 -27.10
C PRO A 199 -9.12 13.99 -28.60
N THR A 200 -10.38 13.97 -29.01
CA THR A 200 -10.79 13.98 -30.43
C THR A 200 -11.99 14.90 -30.69
N LEU A 201 -12.18 15.29 -31.96
CA LEU A 201 -13.34 16.07 -32.40
C LEU A 201 -14.67 15.31 -32.22
N LEU A 202 -14.63 13.97 -32.18
CA LEU A 202 -15.80 13.14 -31.88
C LEU A 202 -16.18 13.28 -30.39
N VAL A 203 -15.21 13.20 -29.48
CA VAL A 203 -15.45 13.40 -28.03
C VAL A 203 -15.91 14.84 -27.74
N LEU A 204 -15.45 15.84 -28.49
CA LEU A 204 -15.96 17.22 -28.40
C LEU A 204 -17.45 17.33 -28.75
N LEU A 205 -17.95 16.45 -29.63
CA LEU A 205 -19.38 16.29 -29.94
C LEU A 205 -20.07 15.29 -29.00
N GLY A 206 -19.38 14.69 -28.02
CA GLY A 206 -19.89 13.63 -27.15
C GLY A 206 -20.20 12.33 -27.90
N LEU A 207 -19.54 12.09 -29.03
CA LEU A 207 -19.68 10.90 -29.86
C LEU A 207 -18.49 9.97 -29.64
N ASP A 208 -18.76 8.67 -29.66
CA ASP A 208 -17.73 7.63 -29.70
C ASP A 208 -17.27 7.34 -31.13
N PHE A 209 -16.13 6.66 -31.25
CA PHE A 209 -15.50 6.30 -32.52
C PHE A 209 -16.44 5.48 -33.44
N THR A 210 -17.33 4.65 -32.88
CA THR A 210 -18.26 3.81 -33.66
C THR A 210 -19.38 4.62 -34.32
N LYS A 211 -19.67 5.83 -33.80
CA LYS A 211 -20.67 6.77 -34.37
C LYS A 211 -20.10 7.73 -35.42
N ALA A 212 -18.81 7.61 -35.78
CA ALA A 212 -18.15 8.55 -36.69
C ALA A 212 -18.81 8.71 -38.08
N HIS A 213 -19.53 7.69 -38.57
CA HIS A 213 -20.26 7.78 -39.85
C HIS A 213 -21.75 8.18 -39.70
N GLN A 214 -22.20 8.55 -38.50
CA GLN A 214 -23.57 9.02 -38.26
C GLN A 214 -23.70 10.51 -38.61
N THR A 215 -23.56 10.85 -39.89
CA THR A 215 -23.50 12.23 -40.40
C THR A 215 -24.65 13.12 -39.89
N HIS A 216 -25.88 12.58 -39.77
CA HIS A 216 -27.02 13.33 -39.23
C HIS A 216 -26.86 13.71 -37.74
N GLU A 217 -26.35 12.78 -36.92
CA GLU A 217 -26.07 13.03 -35.50
C GLU A 217 -24.90 14.01 -35.34
N ILE A 218 -23.86 13.89 -36.18
CA ILE A 218 -22.72 14.83 -36.22
C ILE A 218 -23.21 16.26 -36.52
N HIS A 219 -24.03 16.46 -37.56
CA HIS A 219 -24.61 17.78 -37.85
C HIS A 219 -25.44 18.33 -36.69
N LEU A 220 -26.33 17.51 -36.12
CA LEU A 220 -27.19 17.92 -35.00
C LEU A 220 -26.37 18.42 -33.81
N ARG A 221 -25.29 17.70 -33.46
CA ARG A 221 -24.43 18.06 -32.34
C ARG A 221 -23.47 19.21 -32.65
N ALA A 222 -22.97 19.31 -33.88
CA ALA A 222 -22.19 20.45 -34.34
C ALA A 222 -23.03 21.74 -34.33
N GLU A 223 -24.31 21.68 -34.74
CA GLU A 223 -25.24 22.81 -34.63
C GLU A 223 -25.53 23.19 -33.17
N ALA A 224 -25.73 22.21 -32.27
CA ALA A 224 -25.87 22.46 -30.84
C ALA A 224 -24.60 23.10 -30.23
N LEU A 225 -23.40 22.70 -30.68
CA LEU A 225 -22.13 23.30 -30.25
C LEU A 225 -21.97 24.73 -30.81
N ARG A 226 -22.32 24.99 -32.08
CA ARG A 226 -22.34 26.35 -32.68
C ARG A 226 -23.31 27.29 -31.96
N SER A 227 -24.45 26.78 -31.51
CA SER A 227 -25.44 27.59 -30.77
C SER A 227 -24.90 27.99 -29.39
N ARG A 228 -24.37 27.02 -28.61
CA ARG A 228 -23.71 27.31 -27.32
C ARG A 228 -22.49 28.23 -27.48
N THR A 229 -21.69 28.06 -28.52
CA THR A 229 -20.49 28.90 -28.77
C THR A 229 -20.86 30.35 -29.11
N ARG A 230 -21.99 30.59 -29.78
CA ARG A 230 -22.51 31.94 -30.06
C ARG A 230 -22.95 32.69 -28.80
N GLU A 231 -23.43 31.98 -27.79
CA GLU A 231 -23.82 32.54 -26.48
C GLU A 231 -22.62 32.90 -25.59
N LEU A 232 -21.43 32.36 -25.87
CA LEU A 232 -20.22 32.69 -25.11
C LEU A 232 -19.75 34.13 -25.38
N PRO A 233 -19.28 34.86 -24.35
CA PRO A 233 -18.68 36.18 -24.52
C PRO A 233 -17.41 36.11 -25.39
N PRO A 234 -17.03 37.21 -26.08
CA PRO A 234 -15.80 37.25 -26.86
C PRO A 234 -14.58 37.04 -25.95
N GLY A 235 -13.81 35.98 -26.23
CA GLY A 235 -12.67 35.56 -25.42
C GLY A 235 -11.98 34.32 -25.98
N ARG A 236 -10.85 33.90 -25.39
CA ARG A 236 -10.00 32.85 -25.95
C ARG A 236 -10.72 31.51 -26.18
N ILE A 237 -11.58 31.11 -25.23
CA ILE A 237 -12.34 29.85 -25.35
C ILE A 237 -13.27 29.83 -26.57
N ARG A 238 -13.91 30.96 -26.89
CA ARG A 238 -14.77 31.08 -28.07
C ARG A 238 -13.97 30.98 -29.36
N VAL A 239 -12.81 31.64 -29.43
CA VAL A 239 -11.90 31.56 -30.61
C VAL A 239 -11.46 30.11 -30.86
N VAL A 240 -11.08 29.38 -29.81
CA VAL A 240 -10.67 27.97 -29.91
C VAL A 240 -11.83 27.08 -30.36
N LEU A 241 -13.04 27.30 -29.85
CA LEU A 241 -14.24 26.59 -30.30
C LEU A 241 -14.63 26.93 -31.74
N ASP A 242 -14.53 28.19 -32.17
CA ASP A 242 -14.79 28.62 -33.55
C ASP A 242 -13.78 27.95 -34.52
N GLU A 243 -12.49 27.86 -34.16
CA GLU A 243 -11.47 27.13 -34.95
C GLU A 243 -11.73 25.61 -34.99
N LEU A 244 -12.10 24.99 -33.86
CA LEU A 244 -12.46 23.56 -33.80
C LEU A 244 -13.73 23.25 -34.63
N LEU A 245 -14.71 24.16 -34.65
CA LEU A 245 -15.94 24.04 -35.43
C LEU A 245 -15.72 24.14 -36.94
N ILE A 246 -14.66 24.82 -37.39
CA ILE A 246 -14.20 24.77 -38.80
C ILE A 246 -13.69 23.36 -39.12
N HIS A 247 -12.82 22.80 -38.29
CA HIS A 247 -12.29 21.44 -38.48
C HIS A 247 -13.38 20.36 -38.43
N ILE A 248 -14.38 20.49 -37.56
CA ILE A 248 -15.58 19.62 -37.55
C ILE A 248 -16.33 19.72 -38.88
N SER A 249 -16.50 20.92 -39.42
CA SER A 249 -17.22 21.10 -40.68
C SER A 249 -16.48 20.47 -41.86
N ASP A 250 -15.16 20.69 -41.94
CA ASP A 250 -14.35 20.18 -43.03
C ASP A 250 -14.17 18.65 -43.02
N LEU A 251 -14.08 18.04 -41.82
CA LEU A 251 -13.66 16.63 -41.65
C LEU A 251 -14.79 15.68 -41.25
N LEU A 252 -15.74 16.11 -40.43
CA LEU A 252 -16.80 15.24 -39.90
C LEU A 252 -18.15 15.47 -40.58
N GLU A 253 -18.52 16.71 -40.84
CA GLU A 253 -19.78 17.05 -41.52
C GLU A 253 -19.73 16.82 -43.04
N SER A 254 -18.54 16.80 -43.65
CA SER A 254 -18.35 16.48 -45.06
C SER A 254 -18.71 15.02 -45.39
N GLY A 255 -18.48 14.09 -44.45
CA GLY A 255 -18.84 12.69 -44.56
C GLY A 255 -18.03 11.88 -45.58
N GLY A 256 -18.19 10.55 -45.54
CA GLY A 256 -17.45 9.65 -46.43
C GLY A 256 -15.95 9.60 -46.11
N SER A 257 -15.10 9.58 -47.14
CA SER A 257 -13.66 9.30 -46.98
C SER A 257 -12.89 10.32 -46.15
N THR A 258 -13.37 11.56 -46.03
CA THR A 258 -12.76 12.58 -45.14
C THR A 258 -12.88 12.21 -43.66
N VAL A 259 -13.93 11.46 -43.30
CA VAL A 259 -14.09 10.88 -41.97
C VAL A 259 -13.10 9.73 -41.80
N ASP A 260 -12.98 8.84 -42.79
CA ASP A 260 -12.01 7.74 -42.77
C ASP A 260 -10.57 8.26 -42.62
N ASP A 261 -10.19 9.30 -43.37
CA ASP A 261 -8.90 9.98 -43.28
C ASP A 261 -8.64 10.59 -41.89
N TYR A 262 -9.69 11.11 -41.23
CA TYR A 262 -9.60 11.64 -39.86
C TYR A 262 -9.50 10.52 -38.81
N LEU A 263 -10.26 9.43 -38.95
CA LEU A 263 -10.19 8.27 -38.06
C LEU A 263 -8.83 7.60 -38.14
N GLN A 264 -8.29 7.42 -39.35
CA GLN A 264 -6.94 6.90 -39.60
C GLN A 264 -5.87 7.82 -38.99
N ALA A 265 -6.03 9.15 -39.12
CA ALA A 265 -5.17 10.13 -38.47
C ALA A 265 -5.19 10.05 -36.92
N VAL A 266 -6.35 9.78 -36.31
CA VAL A 266 -6.46 9.53 -34.86
C VAL A 266 -5.79 8.22 -34.47
N VAL A 267 -5.98 7.15 -35.24
CA VAL A 267 -5.31 5.85 -35.03
C VAL A 267 -3.78 6.00 -35.09
N GLU A 268 -3.25 6.74 -36.06
CA GLU A 268 -1.81 7.03 -36.17
C GLU A 268 -1.28 7.82 -34.97
N ASP A 269 -1.94 8.93 -34.60
CA ASP A 269 -1.52 9.77 -33.48
C ASP A 269 -1.56 9.00 -32.14
N VAL A 270 -2.53 8.09 -31.93
CA VAL A 270 -2.59 7.22 -30.74
C VAL A 270 -1.54 6.08 -30.81
N THR A 271 -1.31 5.51 -31.99
CA THR A 271 -0.26 4.50 -32.20
C THR A 271 1.12 5.08 -31.86
N ASP A 272 1.40 6.33 -32.24
CA ASP A 272 2.64 7.03 -31.90
C ASP A 272 2.83 7.21 -30.37
N VAL A 273 1.74 7.41 -29.62
CA VAL A 273 1.75 7.54 -28.14
C VAL A 273 1.93 6.18 -27.45
N LEU A 274 1.32 5.12 -27.98
CA LEU A 274 1.38 3.77 -27.39
C LEU A 274 2.67 3.02 -27.72
N ARG A 275 3.26 3.23 -28.91
CA ARG A 275 4.48 2.57 -29.38
C ARG A 275 5.64 2.57 -28.35
N PRO A 276 6.00 3.67 -27.67
CA PRO A 276 7.04 3.62 -26.62
C PRO A 276 6.61 2.82 -25.38
N GLN A 277 5.32 2.82 -25.03
CA GLN A 277 4.80 2.11 -23.86
C GLN A 277 4.77 0.59 -24.09
N VAL A 278 4.27 0.15 -25.25
CA VAL A 278 4.32 -1.26 -25.68
C VAL A 278 5.77 -1.76 -25.73
N ARG A 279 6.69 -0.94 -26.26
CA ARG A 279 8.13 -1.26 -26.27
C ARG A 279 8.71 -1.41 -24.87
N ALA A 280 8.26 -0.60 -23.91
CA ALA A 280 8.69 -0.71 -22.52
C ALA A 280 8.13 -1.98 -21.86
N ALA A 281 6.83 -2.27 -21.98
CA ALA A 281 6.21 -3.48 -21.43
C ALA A 281 6.84 -4.77 -21.98
N VAL A 282 6.98 -4.87 -23.31
CA VAL A 282 7.66 -6.00 -23.98
C VAL A 282 9.13 -6.14 -23.58
N LEU A 283 9.82 -5.04 -23.25
CA LEU A 283 11.21 -5.07 -22.78
C LEU A 283 11.34 -5.58 -21.33
N VAL A 284 10.27 -5.51 -20.53
CA VAL A 284 10.27 -5.99 -19.14
C VAL A 284 10.02 -7.51 -19.08
N GLU A 285 9.06 -8.02 -19.85
CA GLU A 285 8.54 -9.40 -19.73
C GLU A 285 8.77 -10.29 -20.97
N ASP A 286 9.50 -9.85 -21.99
CA ASP A 286 9.76 -10.52 -23.29
C ASP A 286 8.51 -10.75 -24.19
N HIS A 287 7.30 -10.68 -23.64
CA HIS A 287 6.02 -10.62 -24.35
C HIS A 287 5.08 -9.60 -23.68
N LEU A 288 3.95 -9.26 -24.32
CA LEU A 288 3.00 -8.33 -23.71
C LEU A 288 2.03 -9.10 -22.79
N VAL A 289 2.23 -8.97 -21.48
CA VAL A 289 1.41 -9.61 -20.43
C VAL A 289 -0.04 -9.11 -20.49
N ALA A 290 -0.99 -9.98 -20.15
CA ALA A 290 -2.42 -9.66 -20.24
C ALA A 290 -2.84 -8.42 -19.42
N ALA A 291 -2.25 -8.21 -18.24
CA ALA A 291 -2.52 -7.03 -17.41
C ALA A 291 -2.05 -5.72 -18.07
N ASP A 292 -0.86 -5.72 -18.67
CA ASP A 292 -0.31 -4.57 -19.40
C ASP A 292 -1.08 -4.32 -20.70
N PHE A 293 -1.54 -5.39 -21.38
CA PHE A 293 -2.42 -5.27 -22.53
C PHE A 293 -3.74 -4.58 -22.16
N ASP A 294 -4.43 -5.03 -21.12
CA ASP A 294 -5.72 -4.46 -20.69
C ASP A 294 -5.55 -3.00 -20.16
N PHE A 295 -4.41 -2.68 -19.53
CA PHE A 295 -4.03 -1.32 -19.18
C PHE A 295 -3.82 -0.44 -20.44
N LEU A 296 -3.04 -0.91 -21.41
CA LEU A 296 -2.77 -0.17 -22.64
C LEU A 296 -4.00 -0.03 -23.54
N VAL A 297 -4.95 -0.97 -23.52
CA VAL A 297 -6.29 -0.81 -24.13
C VAL A 297 -7.05 0.33 -23.45
N THR A 298 -6.96 0.44 -22.12
CA THR A 298 -7.61 1.52 -21.36
C THR A 298 -6.98 2.88 -21.70
N GLU A 299 -5.65 2.98 -21.79
CA GLU A 299 -4.94 4.19 -22.24
C GLU A 299 -5.30 4.57 -23.69
N ALA A 300 -5.36 3.59 -24.60
CA ALA A 300 -5.78 3.80 -25.99
C ALA A 300 -7.22 4.34 -26.11
N MET A 301 -8.12 3.86 -25.25
CA MET A 301 -9.50 4.35 -25.16
C MET A 301 -9.56 5.75 -24.53
N ALA A 302 -8.75 6.04 -23.51
CA ALA A 302 -8.62 7.38 -22.94
C ALA A 302 -8.05 8.39 -23.95
N ALA A 303 -7.22 7.94 -24.89
CA ALA A 303 -6.72 8.71 -26.02
C ALA A 303 -7.72 8.81 -27.21
N GLY A 304 -8.91 8.20 -27.10
CA GLY A 304 -10.04 8.41 -28.00
C GLY A 304 -10.34 7.31 -29.04
N LEU A 305 -9.71 6.13 -28.94
CA LEU A 305 -10.07 4.96 -29.76
C LEU A 305 -11.25 4.17 -29.17
N ASP A 306 -11.93 3.37 -30.00
CA ASP A 306 -12.78 2.29 -29.51
C ASP A 306 -11.99 1.01 -29.22
N HIS A 307 -12.50 0.19 -28.29
CA HIS A 307 -11.88 -1.04 -27.83
C HIS A 307 -11.35 -1.98 -28.95
N PRO A 308 -12.11 -2.33 -30.00
CA PRO A 308 -11.61 -3.26 -31.03
C PRO A 308 -10.56 -2.61 -31.96
N THR A 309 -10.45 -1.28 -32.00
CA THR A 309 -9.36 -0.59 -32.71
C THR A 309 -8.13 -0.46 -31.83
N ALA A 310 -8.31 -0.17 -30.54
CA ALA A 310 -7.24 -0.21 -29.54
C ALA A 310 -6.54 -1.58 -29.50
N GLU A 311 -7.29 -2.68 -29.40
CA GLU A 311 -6.74 -4.05 -29.43
C GLU A 311 -5.96 -4.31 -30.74
N ARG A 312 -6.48 -3.86 -31.89
CA ARG A 312 -5.83 -4.04 -33.21
C ARG A 312 -4.51 -3.27 -33.31
N VAL A 313 -4.45 -2.05 -32.79
CA VAL A 313 -3.23 -1.23 -32.72
C VAL A 313 -2.18 -1.91 -31.84
N LEU A 314 -2.57 -2.40 -30.67
CA LEU A 314 -1.64 -3.04 -29.74
C LEU A 314 -1.10 -4.37 -30.27
N ILE A 315 -1.95 -5.19 -30.92
CA ILE A 315 -1.52 -6.43 -31.59
C ILE A 315 -0.54 -6.11 -32.72
N GLY A 316 -0.83 -5.10 -33.56
CA GLY A 316 0.09 -4.66 -34.61
C GLY A 316 1.43 -4.16 -34.06
N LEU A 317 1.42 -3.45 -32.93
CA LEU A 317 2.64 -3.00 -32.25
C LEU A 317 3.44 -4.16 -31.62
N THR A 318 2.80 -5.24 -31.17
CA THR A 318 3.52 -6.46 -30.73
C THR A 318 4.09 -7.24 -31.91
N ASP A 319 3.36 -7.32 -33.03
CA ASP A 319 3.85 -7.95 -34.27
C ASP A 319 5.05 -7.17 -34.86
N GLU A 320 5.03 -5.83 -34.84
CA GLU A 320 6.18 -4.97 -35.21
C GLU A 320 7.43 -5.27 -34.37
N LEU A 321 7.27 -5.74 -33.14
CA LEU A 321 8.35 -6.09 -32.21
C LEU A 321 8.73 -7.58 -32.27
N GLY A 322 8.03 -8.39 -33.07
CA GLY A 322 8.27 -9.82 -33.21
C GLY A 322 7.86 -10.65 -31.99
N THR A 323 6.87 -10.20 -31.22
CA THR A 323 6.38 -10.87 -30.00
C THR A 323 4.86 -11.03 -29.99
N THR A 324 4.34 -11.84 -29.07
CA THR A 324 2.90 -12.11 -28.90
C THR A 324 2.32 -11.48 -27.64
N VAL A 325 0.99 -11.50 -27.52
CA VAL A 325 0.25 -11.13 -26.30
C VAL A 325 -0.10 -12.39 -25.51
N GLU A 326 0.13 -12.37 -24.19
CA GLU A 326 -0.12 -13.51 -23.30
C GLU A 326 -1.60 -13.96 -23.33
N GLY A 327 -1.83 -15.26 -23.42
CA GLY A 327 -3.18 -15.84 -23.50
C GLY A 327 -3.96 -15.50 -24.79
N ARG A 328 -3.37 -14.70 -25.70
CA ARG A 328 -3.94 -14.28 -26.98
C ARG A 328 -3.08 -14.72 -28.19
N GLU A 329 -2.11 -15.62 -27.98
CA GLU A 329 -1.22 -16.20 -29.01
C GLU A 329 -1.96 -16.66 -30.29
N HIS A 330 -3.22 -17.07 -30.17
CA HIS A 330 -4.03 -17.59 -31.26
C HIS A 330 -4.54 -16.49 -32.22
N LEU A 331 -4.53 -15.22 -31.81
CA LEU A 331 -4.98 -14.08 -32.62
C LEU A 331 -3.90 -13.54 -33.56
N ALA A 332 -2.61 -13.75 -33.24
CA ALA A 332 -1.48 -13.40 -34.11
C ALA A 332 -1.43 -14.22 -35.41
N GLY A 333 -2.24 -15.28 -35.55
CA GLY A 333 -2.19 -16.23 -36.65
C GLY A 333 -3.08 -15.95 -37.88
N THR A 334 -3.91 -14.89 -37.87
CA THR A 334 -4.90 -14.64 -38.95
C THR A 334 -4.55 -13.53 -39.94
N GLY A 335 -3.32 -13.02 -39.91
CA GLY A 335 -2.77 -12.11 -40.92
C GLY A 335 -1.81 -12.82 -41.88
N ALA A 336 -2.17 -12.86 -43.18
CA ALA A 336 -1.26 -13.14 -44.30
C ALA A 336 -0.50 -14.49 -44.37
N THR A 337 -1.19 -15.58 -44.73
CA THR A 337 -0.56 -16.70 -45.48
C THR A 337 -1.39 -17.16 -46.69
N GLY A 338 -1.66 -16.21 -47.59
CA GLY A 338 -2.07 -16.51 -48.98
C GLY A 338 -0.89 -17.00 -49.83
N HIS A 339 -0.13 -18.01 -49.37
CA HIS A 339 1.07 -18.46 -50.05
C HIS A 339 0.73 -19.41 -51.21
N ILE A 340 0.72 -18.85 -52.41
CA ILE A 340 0.59 -19.59 -53.67
C ILE A 340 1.79 -20.55 -53.78
N PRO A 341 1.59 -21.88 -53.94
CA PRO A 341 2.71 -22.80 -54.12
C PRO A 341 3.38 -22.54 -55.47
N GLY A 342 4.65 -22.14 -55.43
CA GLY A 342 5.41 -21.77 -56.62
C GLY A 342 5.64 -22.93 -57.58
N ALA A 343 5.23 -22.75 -58.83
CA ALA A 343 5.60 -23.65 -59.92
C ALA A 343 6.84 -23.12 -60.65
N SER A 344 7.98 -23.79 -60.50
CA SER A 344 9.13 -23.65 -61.38
C SER A 344 9.41 -24.95 -62.13
N GLY A 345 8.99 -25.00 -63.39
CA GLY A 345 9.58 -25.83 -64.45
C GLY A 345 9.34 -27.35 -64.46
N ARG A 346 8.32 -27.79 -65.22
CA ARG A 346 8.60 -28.59 -66.43
C ARG A 346 7.45 -28.58 -67.46
N ALA A 347 7.86 -28.68 -68.72
CA ALA A 347 7.09 -28.61 -69.96
C ALA A 347 5.79 -29.44 -70.05
N GLY A 348 4.85 -28.98 -70.90
CA GLY A 348 3.82 -29.86 -71.47
C GLY A 348 2.55 -29.17 -72.00
N HIS A 349 2.39 -29.16 -73.31
CA HIS A 349 1.23 -28.76 -74.12
C HIS A 349 -0.21 -28.88 -73.54
N GLY A 350 -1.03 -27.85 -73.81
CA GLY A 350 -2.17 -27.99 -74.73
C GLY A 350 -3.60 -28.12 -74.15
N GLY A 351 -4.56 -27.46 -74.81
CA GLY A 351 -6.02 -27.66 -74.63
C GLY A 351 -6.63 -26.88 -73.44
N ALA A 352 -7.28 -25.72 -73.59
CA ALA A 352 -8.50 -25.39 -74.35
C ALA A 352 -9.84 -25.65 -73.61
N ALA A 353 -10.65 -24.60 -73.59
CA ALA A 353 -12.12 -24.55 -73.57
C ALA A 353 -12.91 -24.78 -72.26
N THR A 354 -13.74 -23.76 -71.95
CA THR A 354 -15.10 -23.82 -71.35
C THR A 354 -15.29 -24.37 -69.93
N GLY A 355 -16.18 -23.84 -69.10
CA GLY A 355 -17.10 -22.71 -69.26
C GLY A 355 -18.41 -22.90 -68.48
N GLY A 356 -18.91 -21.83 -67.88
CA GLY A 356 -20.24 -21.78 -67.23
C GLY A 356 -20.32 -22.32 -65.79
N ARG A 357 -21.23 -21.92 -64.90
CA ARG A 357 -22.00 -20.68 -64.61
C ARG A 357 -23.20 -21.08 -63.72
N ALA A 358 -23.21 -20.60 -62.47
CA ALA A 358 -24.37 -20.25 -61.63
C ALA A 358 -25.39 -21.32 -61.14
N GLY A 359 -26.11 -20.95 -60.07
CA GLY A 359 -27.21 -21.69 -59.41
C GLY A 359 -26.81 -22.19 -58.02
N SER A 360 -27.05 -21.53 -56.88
CA SER A 360 -28.19 -20.74 -56.34
C SER A 360 -29.37 -21.58 -55.80
N GLY A 361 -29.61 -21.46 -54.48
CA GLY A 361 -30.81 -21.92 -53.75
C GLY A 361 -30.88 -23.43 -53.42
N THR A 362 -31.61 -23.89 -52.39
CA THR A 362 -32.37 -23.18 -51.33
C THR A 362 -32.85 -24.18 -50.25
N THR A 363 -32.91 -23.74 -48.98
CA THR A 363 -33.89 -24.11 -47.90
C THR A 363 -34.16 -25.57 -47.44
N GLY A 364 -34.29 -25.73 -46.11
CA GLY A 364 -34.98 -26.86 -45.41
C GLY A 364 -34.18 -27.35 -44.19
N ARG A 365 -34.41 -26.94 -42.92
CA ARG A 365 -35.60 -27.02 -42.03
C ARG A 365 -35.97 -28.45 -41.60
N GLY A 366 -35.69 -28.82 -40.34
CA GLY A 366 -36.52 -29.79 -39.59
C GLY A 366 -35.83 -30.76 -38.61
N SER A 367 -36.21 -30.65 -37.34
CA SER A 367 -36.37 -31.75 -36.35
C SER A 367 -35.17 -32.50 -35.73
N ALA A 368 -34.85 -32.09 -34.50
CA ALA A 368 -35.03 -32.84 -33.24
C ALA A 368 -34.76 -34.36 -33.17
N GLY A 369 -33.97 -34.78 -32.17
CA GLY A 369 -33.93 -36.16 -31.66
C GLY A 369 -32.70 -36.48 -30.80
N GLY A 370 -32.79 -36.31 -29.47
CA GLY A 370 -31.87 -36.98 -28.54
C GLY A 370 -32.21 -38.48 -28.42
N PRO A 371 -31.30 -39.32 -27.90
CA PRO A 371 -31.33 -39.53 -26.45
C PRO A 371 -29.96 -39.68 -25.78
N ALA A 372 -29.97 -39.59 -24.45
CA ALA A 372 -28.83 -39.93 -23.60
C ALA A 372 -28.82 -41.42 -23.21
N SER A 373 -27.65 -41.96 -22.84
CA SER A 373 -27.55 -43.17 -22.02
C SER A 373 -26.32 -43.12 -21.11
N HIS A 374 -26.47 -43.65 -19.89
CA HIS A 374 -25.47 -43.62 -18.81
C HIS A 374 -24.60 -44.88 -18.75
N GLY A 375 -23.48 -44.77 -18.03
CA GLY A 375 -22.67 -45.90 -17.54
C GLY A 375 -21.19 -45.73 -17.92
N GLY A 376 -20.20 -46.03 -17.08
CA GLY A 376 -20.20 -46.57 -15.72
C GLY A 376 -18.74 -46.73 -15.27
N ALA A 377 -18.47 -46.73 -13.96
CA ALA A 377 -17.12 -46.48 -13.44
C ALA A 377 -16.17 -47.70 -13.33
N SER A 378 -14.91 -47.37 -13.06
CA SER A 378 -13.90 -48.12 -12.27
C SER A 378 -12.85 -49.00 -12.98
N GLY A 379 -11.59 -48.82 -12.54
CA GLY A 379 -10.40 -49.61 -12.91
C GLY A 379 -9.14 -49.02 -12.26
N ARG A 380 -8.59 -49.68 -11.23
CA ARG A 380 -7.44 -49.23 -10.43
C ARG A 380 -6.11 -49.87 -10.89
N GLY A 381 -5.00 -49.17 -10.66
CA GLY A 381 -3.64 -49.71 -10.57
C GLY A 381 -2.58 -48.71 -11.09
N GLY A 382 -1.54 -48.29 -10.37
CA GLY A 382 -1.18 -48.52 -8.96
C GLY A 382 0.05 -49.42 -8.76
N ALA A 383 1.27 -48.86 -8.81
CA ALA A 383 2.46 -49.32 -8.07
C ALA A 383 3.62 -48.31 -8.16
N ALA A 384 4.49 -48.32 -7.14
CA ALA A 384 5.64 -47.43 -6.99
C ALA A 384 6.97 -48.03 -7.52
N GLY A 385 8.02 -47.21 -7.61
CA GLY A 385 9.40 -47.65 -7.82
C GLY A 385 10.40 -46.64 -7.23
N HIS A 386 11.20 -47.06 -6.25
CA HIS A 386 12.21 -46.23 -5.58
C HIS A 386 13.57 -46.25 -6.29
N GLY A 387 14.31 -45.15 -6.18
CA GLY A 387 15.72 -45.11 -5.74
C GLY A 387 16.81 -45.77 -6.60
N GLY A 388 17.84 -44.99 -6.96
CA GLY A 388 19.07 -45.51 -7.55
C GLY A 388 20.17 -44.46 -7.67
N ALA A 389 21.07 -44.39 -6.68
CA ALA A 389 22.24 -43.52 -6.71
C ALA A 389 23.53 -44.31 -7.00
N SER A 390 24.26 -43.94 -8.04
CA SER A 390 25.69 -44.24 -8.29
C SER A 390 26.13 -43.43 -9.53
N GLY A 391 27.35 -42.94 -9.70
CA GLY A 391 28.56 -43.09 -8.87
C GLY A 391 29.75 -43.51 -9.75
N ARG A 392 30.83 -42.71 -9.73
CA ARG A 392 32.06 -42.77 -10.59
C ARG A 392 31.89 -42.14 -11.99
N GLY A 393 32.93 -41.51 -12.55
CA GLY A 393 34.27 -41.25 -12.00
C GLY A 393 35.03 -40.20 -12.81
N GLY A 394 36.01 -39.54 -12.18
CA GLY A 394 36.83 -38.52 -12.84
C GLY A 394 38.03 -39.10 -13.59
N ALA A 395 38.51 -38.34 -14.59
CA ALA A 395 39.83 -38.50 -15.20
C ALA A 395 40.40 -37.11 -15.53
N ALA A 396 41.72 -36.96 -15.41
CA ALA A 396 42.42 -35.69 -15.59
C ALA A 396 43.11 -35.59 -16.96
N GLY A 397 43.41 -34.36 -17.39
CA GLY A 397 44.29 -34.03 -18.50
C GLY A 397 44.43 -32.50 -18.59
N HIS A 398 45.47 -31.89 -18.01
CA HIS A 398 46.82 -31.73 -18.58
C HIS A 398 46.86 -30.83 -19.83
N SER A 399 47.23 -29.55 -19.63
CA SER A 399 47.89 -28.73 -20.64
C SER A 399 48.89 -27.78 -19.97
N GLY A 400 50.16 -28.18 -19.97
CA GLY A 400 51.29 -27.37 -19.53
C GLY A 400 52.46 -27.60 -20.49
N GLY A 401 52.54 -26.79 -21.54
CA GLY A 401 53.61 -26.86 -22.54
C GLY A 401 54.63 -25.75 -22.31
N SER A 402 55.87 -26.12 -22.03
CA SER A 402 57.02 -25.21 -22.01
C SER A 402 58.20 -25.87 -22.74
N PRO A 403 58.87 -25.19 -23.69
CA PRO A 403 59.97 -25.79 -24.46
C PRO A 403 61.36 -25.41 -23.93
N TYR A 404 62.27 -26.40 -23.84
CA TYR A 404 63.75 -26.33 -23.81
C TYR A 404 64.45 -25.33 -22.86
N GLY A 405 65.45 -25.69 -22.04
CA GLY A 405 66.13 -26.97 -21.80
C GLY A 405 67.59 -26.72 -21.35
N GLY A 406 68.16 -27.54 -20.45
CA GLY A 406 69.61 -27.45 -20.15
C GLY A 406 70.10 -27.88 -18.77
N ARG A 407 70.63 -29.11 -18.70
CA ARG A 407 71.67 -29.66 -17.78
C ARG A 407 71.48 -29.68 -16.25
N THR A 408 71.91 -30.83 -15.72
CA THR A 408 72.04 -31.34 -14.34
C THR A 408 73.43 -31.04 -13.73
N PRO A 409 73.79 -31.51 -12.51
CA PRO A 409 73.21 -31.28 -11.18
C PRO A 409 74.30 -30.94 -10.12
N THR A 410 73.99 -30.92 -8.80
CA THR A 410 74.77 -31.40 -7.60
C THR A 410 74.64 -30.51 -6.34
N GLY A 411 74.80 -31.13 -5.14
CA GLY A 411 74.80 -30.50 -3.81
C GLY A 411 73.42 -30.46 -3.14
N ALA A 412 73.03 -31.24 -2.11
CA ALA A 412 73.69 -31.90 -0.97
C ALA A 412 73.97 -31.00 0.26
N GLY A 413 73.37 -31.38 1.41
CA GLY A 413 73.44 -30.68 2.71
C GLY A 413 72.36 -29.60 2.89
N GLY A 414 71.78 -29.38 4.07
CA GLY A 414 71.94 -30.08 5.35
C GLY A 414 71.10 -29.42 6.46
N SER A 415 70.70 -30.21 7.46
CA SER A 415 69.99 -29.87 8.70
C SER A 415 70.06 -28.41 9.21
N THR A 416 68.92 -27.85 9.62
CA THR A 416 68.69 -27.44 11.02
C THR A 416 67.22 -27.18 11.29
N GLY A 417 66.75 -27.54 12.49
CA GLY A 417 65.36 -27.34 12.90
C GLY A 417 65.12 -25.94 13.45
N SER A 418 63.89 -25.45 13.31
CA SER A 418 63.36 -24.34 14.11
C SER A 418 61.96 -24.70 14.59
N ALA A 419 61.84 -24.98 15.88
CA ALA A 419 60.56 -24.91 16.57
C ALA A 419 60.26 -23.44 16.93
N TRP A 420 59.00 -23.15 17.27
CA TRP A 420 58.48 -21.83 17.66
C TRP A 420 58.19 -20.84 16.53
N ASN A 421 57.03 -21.01 15.88
CA ASN A 421 56.07 -19.90 15.83
C ASN A 421 54.64 -20.40 15.52
N THR A 422 53.84 -20.63 16.56
CA THR A 422 52.38 -20.68 16.42
C THR A 422 51.87 -19.25 16.43
N SER A 423 51.99 -18.55 15.30
CA SER A 423 51.45 -17.21 15.17
C SER A 423 49.93 -17.25 15.39
N PRO A 424 49.35 -16.36 16.23
CA PRO A 424 47.90 -16.21 16.29
C PRO A 424 47.38 -15.85 14.90
N SER A 425 46.28 -16.48 14.49
CA SER A 425 45.90 -16.52 13.08
C SER A 425 45.67 -15.13 12.50
N ALA A 426 46.30 -14.86 11.35
CA ALA A 426 46.24 -13.57 10.65
C ALA A 426 44.83 -13.17 10.17
N ARG A 427 43.80 -13.98 10.45
CA ARG A 427 42.39 -13.81 10.08
C ARG A 427 41.41 -14.39 11.11
N ALA A 428 41.68 -14.21 12.40
CA ALA A 428 40.82 -14.72 13.48
C ALA A 428 39.33 -14.28 13.42
N TRP A 429 39.02 -13.26 12.62
CA TRP A 429 37.68 -12.75 12.34
C TRP A 429 36.90 -13.53 11.25
N GLU A 430 37.54 -14.37 10.42
CA GLU A 430 36.88 -15.09 9.31
C GLU A 430 35.85 -16.12 9.80
N GLU A 431 36.17 -16.90 10.83
CA GLU A 431 35.25 -17.95 11.32
C GLU A 431 33.96 -17.36 11.94
N PRO A 432 33.98 -16.33 12.80
CA PRO A 432 32.76 -15.64 13.21
C PRO A 432 31.99 -15.01 12.05
N LEU A 433 32.65 -14.43 11.05
CA LEU A 433 31.96 -13.87 9.88
C LEU A 433 31.25 -14.95 9.04
N LYS A 434 31.87 -16.13 8.91
CA LYS A 434 31.28 -17.33 8.29
C LYS A 434 30.11 -17.89 9.10
N ALA A 435 30.21 -17.87 10.43
CA ALA A 435 29.10 -18.22 11.33
C ALA A 435 27.93 -17.23 11.20
N ALA A 436 28.19 -15.92 11.11
CA ALA A 436 27.16 -14.90 10.88
C ALA A 436 26.39 -15.15 9.57
N ARG A 437 27.10 -15.41 8.46
CA ARG A 437 26.49 -15.77 7.17
C ARG A 437 25.73 -17.10 7.20
N ALA A 438 26.07 -18.02 8.11
CA ALA A 438 25.32 -19.25 8.32
C ALA A 438 24.04 -19.01 9.13
N ALA A 439 24.11 -18.19 10.18
CA ALA A 439 22.95 -17.78 10.97
C ALA A 439 21.92 -16.99 10.15
N LEU A 440 22.36 -16.06 9.27
CA LEU A 440 21.48 -15.38 8.32
C LEU A 440 20.72 -16.36 7.40
N ARG A 441 21.43 -17.34 6.81
CA ARG A 441 20.82 -18.38 5.95
C ARG A 441 19.88 -19.32 6.71
N ALA A 442 19.97 -19.38 8.04
CA ALA A 442 19.07 -20.13 8.91
C ALA A 442 17.89 -19.27 9.44
N GLY A 443 17.81 -17.99 9.08
CA GLY A 443 16.78 -17.08 9.60
C GLY A 443 17.00 -16.70 11.07
N HIS A 444 18.27 -16.55 11.49
CA HIS A 444 18.68 -16.21 12.85
C HIS A 444 19.55 -14.92 12.89
N PRO A 445 18.98 -13.74 12.60
CA PRO A 445 19.71 -12.47 12.55
C PRO A 445 20.26 -12.01 13.91
N ARG A 446 19.69 -12.38 15.07
CA ARG A 446 20.30 -12.00 16.37
C ARG A 446 21.54 -12.82 16.69
N GLU A 447 21.56 -14.10 16.29
CA GLU A 447 22.80 -14.87 16.34
C GLU A 447 23.82 -14.33 15.34
N ALA A 448 23.39 -13.93 14.14
CA ALA A 448 24.28 -13.28 13.18
C ALA A 448 24.91 -11.98 13.70
N ASP A 449 24.14 -11.13 14.40
CA ASP A 449 24.66 -9.93 15.08
C ASP A 449 25.75 -10.26 16.11
N ARG A 450 25.52 -11.25 16.98
CA ARG A 450 26.53 -11.69 17.96
C ARG A 450 27.82 -12.15 17.29
N GLN A 451 27.71 -12.89 16.20
CA GLN A 451 28.83 -13.39 15.41
C GLN A 451 29.57 -12.25 14.68
N VAL A 452 28.84 -11.25 14.15
CA VAL A 452 29.42 -10.01 13.60
C VAL A 452 30.15 -9.21 14.69
N ALA A 453 29.56 -9.06 15.88
CA ALA A 453 30.20 -8.41 17.02
C ALA A 453 31.47 -9.17 17.47
N GLU A 454 31.49 -10.50 17.38
CA GLU A 454 32.68 -11.31 17.63
C GLU A 454 33.75 -11.14 16.54
N ALA A 455 33.37 -11.08 15.27
CA ALA A 455 34.28 -10.77 14.16
C ALA A 455 34.93 -9.39 14.37
N LYS A 456 34.13 -8.37 14.74
CA LYS A 456 34.61 -7.02 15.08
C LYS A 456 35.60 -7.03 16.26
N ARG A 457 35.36 -7.83 17.31
CA ARG A 457 36.29 -7.99 18.45
C ARG A 457 37.62 -8.65 18.06
N LYS A 458 37.61 -9.62 17.13
CA LYS A 458 38.81 -10.35 16.67
C LYS A 458 39.56 -9.66 15.52
N LEU A 459 39.15 -8.45 15.14
CA LEU A 459 39.66 -7.76 13.96
C LEU A 459 41.11 -7.26 14.09
N GLY A 460 41.54 -6.89 15.30
CA GLY A 460 42.94 -6.54 15.58
C GLY A 460 43.52 -5.32 14.84
N GLY A 461 42.70 -4.57 14.10
CA GLY A 461 43.14 -3.47 13.22
C GLY A 461 43.27 -3.84 11.74
N ASP A 462 42.89 -5.06 11.33
CA ASP A 462 42.89 -5.49 9.93
C ASP A 462 41.83 -4.74 9.08
N SER A 463 42.29 -3.94 8.12
CA SER A 463 41.43 -3.18 7.21
C SER A 463 40.71 -4.07 6.17
N ALA A 464 41.28 -5.22 5.81
CA ALA A 464 40.64 -6.17 4.91
C ALA A 464 39.45 -6.87 5.60
N GLY A 465 39.64 -7.28 6.85
CA GLY A 465 38.54 -7.79 7.69
C GLY A 465 37.44 -6.75 7.92
N MET A 466 37.78 -5.47 8.09
CA MET A 466 36.79 -4.39 8.25
C MET A 466 35.88 -4.29 7.02
N THR A 467 36.48 -4.35 5.82
CA THR A 467 35.78 -4.32 4.53
C THR A 467 34.90 -5.56 4.34
N ALA A 468 35.34 -6.74 4.80
CA ALA A 468 34.59 -7.99 4.69
C ALA A 468 33.42 -8.12 5.68
N ILE A 469 33.54 -7.54 6.88
CA ILE A 469 32.51 -7.58 7.93
C ILE A 469 31.39 -6.57 7.67
N ARG A 470 31.73 -5.36 7.19
CA ARG A 470 30.78 -4.26 6.98
C ARG A 470 29.47 -4.66 6.26
N PRO A 471 29.48 -5.26 5.05
CA PRO A 471 28.23 -5.59 4.34
C PRO A 471 27.37 -6.63 5.07
N VAL A 472 27.99 -7.55 5.81
CA VAL A 472 27.24 -8.53 6.63
C VAL A 472 26.61 -7.87 7.85
N ALA A 473 27.28 -6.87 8.45
CA ALA A 473 26.70 -6.06 9.53
C ALA A 473 25.50 -5.23 9.03
N GLU A 474 25.66 -4.53 7.91
CA GLU A 474 24.60 -3.74 7.27
C GLU A 474 23.37 -4.61 6.90
N GLU A 475 23.60 -5.84 6.43
CA GLU A 475 22.54 -6.79 6.15
C GLU A 475 21.83 -7.31 7.42
N VAL A 476 22.58 -7.58 8.50
CA VAL A 476 22.00 -7.94 9.80
C VAL A 476 21.14 -6.80 10.35
N ASP A 477 21.65 -5.57 10.36
CA ASP A 477 20.94 -4.38 10.84
C ASP A 477 19.64 -4.15 10.04
N ARG A 478 19.69 -4.30 8.71
CA ARG A 478 18.53 -4.23 7.81
C ARG A 478 17.47 -5.29 8.15
N ILE A 479 17.87 -6.54 8.34
CA ILE A 479 16.93 -7.64 8.65
C ILE A 479 16.32 -7.47 10.06
N LEU A 480 17.09 -7.01 11.05
CA LEU A 480 16.59 -6.72 12.39
C LEU A 480 15.58 -5.56 12.38
N ALA A 481 15.84 -4.50 11.60
CA ALA A 481 14.91 -3.39 11.43
C ALA A 481 13.60 -3.82 10.74
N GLU A 482 13.68 -4.64 9.68
CA GLU A 482 12.49 -5.19 9.03
C GLU A 482 11.71 -6.11 9.99
N ALA A 483 12.38 -7.00 10.70
CA ALA A 483 11.75 -7.89 11.69
C ALA A 483 10.98 -7.11 12.77
N ALA A 484 11.54 -6.00 13.27
CA ALA A 484 10.86 -5.13 14.23
C ALA A 484 9.59 -4.49 13.65
N LEU A 485 9.58 -4.12 12.37
CA LEU A 485 8.39 -3.62 11.68
C LEU A 485 7.35 -4.72 11.47
N ARG A 486 7.75 -5.89 10.98
CA ARG A 486 6.88 -7.06 10.76
C ARG A 486 6.21 -7.51 12.06
N TRP A 487 6.92 -7.48 13.19
CA TRP A 487 6.36 -7.74 14.52
C TRP A 487 5.26 -6.74 14.92
N ARG A 488 5.49 -5.43 14.74
CA ARG A 488 4.46 -4.41 15.02
C ARG A 488 3.21 -4.63 14.17
N ASN A 489 3.40 -4.88 12.87
CA ASN A 489 2.28 -5.08 11.96
C ASN A 489 1.53 -6.39 12.24
N ALA A 490 2.23 -7.50 12.58
CA ALA A 490 1.59 -8.76 12.97
C ALA A 490 0.75 -8.61 14.24
N ASN A 491 1.27 -7.93 15.26
CA ASN A 491 0.53 -7.62 16.48
C ASN A 491 -0.71 -6.74 16.18
N ALA A 492 -0.55 -5.69 15.36
CA ALA A 492 -1.65 -4.81 14.96
C ALA A 492 -2.70 -5.50 14.06
N GLY A 493 -2.28 -6.44 13.21
CA GLY A 493 -3.15 -7.30 12.42
C GLY A 493 -4.00 -8.19 13.31
N CYS A 494 -3.37 -8.97 14.19
CA CYS A 494 -4.06 -9.82 15.16
C CYS A 494 -5.00 -9.05 16.09
N ALA A 495 -4.61 -7.88 16.59
CA ALA A 495 -5.47 -7.02 17.41
C ALA A 495 -6.68 -6.49 16.62
N GLY A 496 -6.51 -6.21 15.33
CA GLY A 496 -7.58 -5.79 14.42
C GLY A 496 -8.37 -6.95 13.80
N LYS A 497 -8.16 -8.21 14.22
CA LYS A 497 -8.70 -9.43 13.59
C LYS A 497 -8.40 -9.55 12.09
N ARG A 498 -7.32 -8.91 11.62
CA ARG A 498 -6.80 -9.02 10.24
C ARG A 498 -5.79 -10.16 10.21
N TYR A 499 -6.29 -11.40 10.19
CA TYR A 499 -5.47 -12.58 10.37
C TYR A 499 -4.75 -13.03 9.10
N VAL A 500 -5.26 -12.67 7.91
CA VAL A 500 -4.56 -12.94 6.64
C VAL A 500 -3.29 -12.09 6.56
N GLU A 501 -3.43 -10.77 6.77
CA GLU A 501 -2.31 -9.81 6.82
C GLU A 501 -1.30 -10.16 7.94
N ALA A 502 -1.80 -10.54 9.12
CA ALA A 502 -0.92 -10.95 10.22
C ALA A 502 -0.11 -12.22 9.87
N LEU A 503 -0.69 -13.20 9.18
CA LEU A 503 -0.01 -14.44 8.83
C LEU A 503 1.14 -14.21 7.84
N GLU A 504 1.00 -13.32 6.85
CA GLU A 504 2.10 -12.95 5.95
C GLU A 504 3.34 -12.45 6.71
N HIS A 505 3.11 -11.59 7.71
CA HIS A 505 4.19 -11.06 8.56
C HIS A 505 4.78 -12.11 9.49
N LEU A 506 3.96 -13.00 10.05
CA LEU A 506 4.41 -14.09 10.92
C LEU A 506 5.21 -15.15 10.15
N GLU A 507 4.82 -15.46 8.92
CA GLU A 507 5.55 -16.40 8.06
C GLU A 507 6.87 -15.82 7.55
N TYR A 508 6.93 -14.50 7.27
CA TYR A 508 8.21 -13.81 7.06
C TYR A 508 9.11 -13.94 8.30
N LEU A 509 8.60 -13.64 9.50
CA LEU A 509 9.36 -13.73 10.74
C LEU A 509 9.86 -15.15 11.00
N GLN A 510 9.01 -16.17 10.77
CA GLN A 510 9.38 -17.56 10.93
C GLN A 510 10.48 -18.02 9.95
N ARG A 511 10.52 -17.45 8.74
CA ARG A 511 11.50 -17.80 7.70
C ARG A 511 12.83 -17.06 7.83
N THR A 512 12.78 -15.78 8.19
CA THR A 512 13.92 -14.85 8.05
C THR A 512 14.45 -14.33 9.40
N ALA A 513 13.63 -14.35 10.45
CA ALA A 513 13.91 -13.67 11.73
C ALA A 513 13.39 -14.44 12.95
N SER A 514 13.53 -15.77 12.94
CA SER A 514 12.89 -16.67 13.91
C SER A 514 13.45 -16.57 15.34
N ASP A 515 14.65 -16.01 15.50
CA ASP A 515 15.28 -15.73 16.79
C ASP A 515 14.96 -14.32 17.34
N VAL A 516 14.21 -13.50 16.59
CA VAL A 516 13.76 -12.16 17.00
C VAL A 516 12.48 -12.29 17.83
N PRO A 517 12.51 -12.00 19.14
CA PRO A 517 11.32 -12.08 19.99
C PRO A 517 10.34 -10.95 19.69
N ASN A 518 9.11 -11.11 20.19
CA ASN A 518 8.12 -10.03 20.20
C ASN A 518 8.71 -8.81 20.94
N PRO A 519 8.65 -7.58 20.38
CA PRO A 519 9.08 -6.38 21.09
C PRO A 519 8.28 -6.11 22.38
N ASP A 520 7.03 -6.61 22.47
CA ASP A 520 6.34 -6.74 23.76
C ASP A 520 6.85 -7.98 24.49
N VAL A 521 7.60 -7.76 25.57
CA VAL A 521 8.18 -8.81 26.42
C VAL A 521 7.11 -9.64 27.14
N THR A 522 5.91 -9.10 27.33
CA THR A 522 4.74 -9.81 27.90
C THR A 522 3.83 -10.42 26.84
N GLY A 523 4.09 -10.10 25.56
CA GLY A 523 3.31 -10.54 24.42
C GLY A 523 3.49 -12.02 24.08
N PRO A 524 2.56 -12.59 23.29
CA PRO A 524 2.67 -13.97 22.81
C PRO A 524 3.90 -14.18 21.92
N THR A 525 4.46 -15.38 21.99
CA THR A 525 5.55 -15.83 21.11
C THR A 525 5.10 -15.97 19.66
N LEU A 526 6.06 -15.99 18.73
CA LEU A 526 5.82 -16.12 17.28
C LEU A 526 4.93 -17.33 16.96
N GLN A 527 5.22 -18.47 17.56
CA GLN A 527 4.44 -19.70 17.38
C GLN A 527 3.04 -19.60 17.97
N GLN A 528 2.86 -18.96 19.13
CA GLN A 528 1.54 -18.74 19.73
C GLN A 528 0.68 -17.83 18.85
N LEU A 529 1.22 -16.70 18.37
CA LEU A 529 0.47 -15.78 17.50
C LEU A 529 0.12 -16.45 16.17
N THR A 530 1.05 -17.19 15.56
CA THR A 530 0.82 -17.96 14.33
C THR A 530 -0.27 -19.02 14.50
N ASN A 531 -0.21 -19.81 15.57
CA ASN A 531 -1.23 -20.82 15.87
C ASN A 531 -2.60 -20.18 16.12
N THR A 532 -2.64 -19.02 16.78
CA THR A 532 -3.89 -18.29 17.07
C THR A 532 -4.50 -17.77 15.77
N ALA A 533 -3.73 -17.06 14.95
CA ALA A 533 -4.19 -16.52 13.68
C ALA A 533 -4.68 -17.62 12.72
N ARG A 534 -3.95 -18.74 12.61
CA ARG A 534 -4.41 -19.89 11.81
C ARG A 534 -5.68 -20.54 12.37
N ALA A 535 -5.84 -20.60 13.69
CA ALA A 535 -7.04 -21.15 14.31
C ALA A 535 -8.28 -20.25 14.12
N GLU A 536 -8.14 -18.92 14.23
CA GLU A 536 -9.24 -18.00 13.96
C GLU A 536 -9.62 -17.94 12.47
N LEU A 537 -8.62 -17.94 11.56
CA LEU A 537 -8.88 -18.02 10.12
C LEU A 537 -9.65 -19.32 9.77
N ALA A 538 -9.21 -20.48 10.30
CA ALA A 538 -9.90 -21.74 10.06
C ALA A 538 -11.34 -21.79 10.63
N LYS A 539 -11.64 -21.07 11.72
CA LYS A 539 -13.03 -20.91 12.21
C LYS A 539 -13.84 -20.03 11.27
N ALA A 540 -13.24 -18.97 10.74
CA ALA A 540 -13.90 -18.07 9.79
C ALA A 540 -14.23 -18.78 8.47
N ASP A 541 -13.30 -19.61 7.95
CA ASP A 541 -13.54 -20.51 6.81
C ASP A 541 -14.70 -21.49 7.09
N GLN A 542 -14.76 -22.08 8.30
CA GLN A 542 -15.86 -22.98 8.70
C GLN A 542 -17.21 -22.25 8.77
N LEU A 543 -17.26 -21.01 9.27
CA LEU A 543 -18.48 -20.20 9.27
C LEU A 543 -18.90 -19.81 7.84
N LEU A 544 -17.95 -19.50 6.95
CA LEU A 544 -18.23 -19.22 5.55
C LEU A 544 -18.78 -20.45 4.83
N ALA A 545 -18.21 -21.63 5.06
CA ALA A 545 -18.69 -22.90 4.51
C ALA A 545 -20.07 -23.30 5.05
N ALA A 546 -20.40 -22.93 6.29
CA ALA A 546 -21.71 -23.14 6.90
C ALA A 546 -22.76 -22.07 6.54
N ALA A 547 -22.37 -21.00 5.82
CA ALA A 547 -23.29 -19.90 5.50
C ALA A 547 -24.38 -20.36 4.50
N PRO A 548 -25.67 -20.12 4.78
CA PRO A 548 -26.76 -20.53 3.90
C PRO A 548 -26.68 -19.78 2.57
N THR A 549 -26.94 -20.46 1.45
CA THR A 549 -26.92 -19.85 0.12
C THR A 549 -28.12 -18.91 -0.12
N ALA A 550 -29.26 -19.20 0.51
CA ALA A 550 -30.49 -18.42 0.51
C ALA A 550 -31.25 -18.63 1.85
N PRO A 551 -32.15 -17.71 2.26
CA PRO A 551 -32.44 -16.41 1.66
C PRO A 551 -31.31 -15.38 1.86
N ALA A 552 -31.24 -14.37 0.99
CA ALA A 552 -30.15 -13.39 0.95
C ALA A 552 -29.89 -12.69 2.30
N ALA A 553 -30.94 -12.33 3.05
CA ALA A 553 -30.81 -11.74 4.37
C ALA A 553 -30.12 -12.67 5.39
N ALA A 554 -30.43 -13.98 5.37
CA ALA A 554 -29.77 -14.97 6.22
C ALA A 554 -28.30 -15.15 5.83
N ARG A 555 -28.00 -15.17 4.52
CA ARG A 555 -26.63 -15.21 4.01
C ARG A 555 -25.82 -13.98 4.41
N MET A 556 -26.37 -12.78 4.26
CA MET A 556 -25.73 -11.52 4.69
C MET A 556 -25.42 -11.54 6.19
N ARG A 557 -26.33 -12.05 7.02
CA ARG A 557 -26.13 -12.17 8.47
C ARG A 557 -25.02 -13.17 8.83
N ALA A 558 -24.94 -14.30 8.12
CA ALA A 558 -23.86 -15.28 8.27
C ALA A 558 -22.50 -14.71 7.83
N LEU A 559 -22.43 -14.02 6.68
CA LEU A 559 -21.20 -13.39 6.20
C LEU A 559 -20.68 -12.30 7.15
N ARG A 560 -21.58 -11.51 7.75
CA ARG A 560 -21.20 -10.56 8.82
C ARG A 560 -20.59 -11.27 10.03
N ALA A 561 -21.08 -12.44 10.42
CA ALA A 561 -20.48 -13.23 11.50
C ALA A 561 -19.07 -13.78 11.15
N VAL A 562 -18.76 -13.99 9.87
CA VAL A 562 -17.38 -14.31 9.43
C VAL A 562 -16.44 -13.13 9.69
N PHE A 563 -16.85 -11.90 9.37
CA PHE A 563 -16.04 -10.69 9.62
C PHE A 563 -15.85 -10.37 11.11
N GLU A 564 -16.77 -10.79 11.97
CA GLU A 564 -16.58 -10.72 13.42
C GLU A 564 -15.50 -11.68 13.94
N ILE A 565 -15.10 -12.70 13.16
CA ILE A 565 -13.91 -13.51 13.45
C ILE A 565 -12.69 -12.98 12.69
N CYS A 566 -12.78 -12.80 11.36
CA CYS A 566 -11.65 -12.42 10.50
C CYS A 566 -12.04 -11.25 9.59
N ALA A 567 -11.56 -10.04 9.91
CA ALA A 567 -11.99 -8.80 9.27
C ALA A 567 -11.54 -8.67 7.81
N ASP A 568 -10.43 -9.30 7.45
CA ASP A 568 -9.77 -9.30 6.13
C ASP A 568 -10.09 -10.56 5.29
N HIS A 569 -11.14 -11.30 5.62
CA HIS A 569 -11.46 -12.57 4.98
C HIS A 569 -11.94 -12.42 3.52
N ALA A 570 -11.01 -12.55 2.56
CA ALA A 570 -11.27 -12.38 1.13
C ALA A 570 -12.49 -13.18 0.60
N GLY A 571 -12.62 -14.45 0.98
CA GLY A 571 -13.77 -15.29 0.58
C GLY A 571 -15.14 -14.76 1.03
N ALA A 572 -15.23 -14.20 2.24
CA ALA A 572 -16.46 -13.60 2.74
C ALA A 572 -16.73 -12.23 2.08
N ALA A 573 -15.68 -11.47 1.74
CA ALA A 573 -15.78 -10.22 1.00
C ALA A 573 -16.33 -10.44 -0.42
N ALA A 574 -15.78 -11.42 -1.15
CA ALA A 574 -16.30 -11.83 -2.45
C ALA A 574 -17.75 -12.33 -2.38
N ALA A 575 -18.08 -13.16 -1.38
CA ALA A 575 -19.44 -13.65 -1.17
C ALA A 575 -20.44 -12.54 -0.79
N LEU A 576 -20.00 -11.48 -0.10
CA LEU A 576 -20.82 -10.31 0.23
C LEU A 576 -20.99 -9.38 -0.97
N ALA A 577 -19.95 -9.20 -1.78
CA ALA A 577 -20.02 -8.43 -3.02
C ALA A 577 -21.03 -9.02 -4.02
N GLY A 578 -21.09 -10.35 -4.13
CA GLY A 578 -22.04 -11.07 -4.98
C GLY A 578 -23.48 -11.13 -4.49
N LEU A 579 -23.82 -10.57 -3.32
CA LEU A 579 -25.21 -10.47 -2.86
C LEU A 579 -25.89 -9.24 -3.50
N PRO A 580 -27.07 -9.40 -4.15
CA PRO A 580 -27.84 -8.27 -4.66
C PRO A 580 -28.37 -7.40 -3.50
N VAL A 581 -28.69 -6.15 -3.83
CA VAL A 581 -29.43 -5.24 -2.95
C VAL A 581 -30.82 -5.06 -3.56
N ASP A 582 -31.86 -5.49 -2.85
CA ASP A 582 -33.22 -5.45 -3.38
C ASP A 582 -33.71 -4.00 -3.50
N ALA A 583 -34.43 -3.69 -4.58
CA ALA A 583 -34.97 -2.36 -4.81
C ALA A 583 -36.14 -2.03 -3.86
N PRO A 584 -36.36 -0.76 -3.48
CA PRO A 584 -37.55 -0.35 -2.74
C PRO A 584 -38.82 -0.55 -3.58
N GLY A 585 -39.91 -0.99 -2.98
CA GLY A 585 -41.17 -1.19 -3.70
C GLY A 585 -41.98 0.09 -3.86
N GLN A 586 -42.89 0.14 -4.85
CA GLN A 586 -44.00 1.12 -4.93
C GLN A 586 -43.61 2.58 -4.63
N VAL A 587 -42.67 3.16 -5.39
CA VAL A 587 -42.34 4.58 -5.25
C VAL A 587 -43.50 5.43 -5.78
N THR A 588 -44.02 6.33 -4.95
CA THR A 588 -45.07 7.29 -5.32
C THR A 588 -44.66 8.72 -4.96
N ALA A 589 -45.21 9.70 -5.69
CA ALA A 589 -45.02 11.11 -5.40
C ALA A 589 -46.37 11.83 -5.41
N ARG A 590 -46.57 12.75 -4.46
CA ARG A 590 -47.79 13.55 -4.34
C ARG A 590 -47.45 14.99 -3.97
N ARG A 591 -48.02 15.96 -4.69
CA ARG A 591 -47.87 17.38 -4.35
C ARG A 591 -48.76 17.73 -3.15
N GLN A 592 -48.19 18.41 -2.16
CA GLN A 592 -48.87 18.91 -0.98
C GLN A 592 -49.49 20.30 -1.25
N PRO A 593 -50.42 20.79 -0.39
CA PRO A 593 -51.08 22.09 -0.58
C PRO A 593 -50.13 23.30 -0.53
N ASP A 594 -48.97 23.17 0.12
CA ASP A 594 -47.91 24.18 0.19
C ASP A 594 -47.00 24.23 -1.05
N GLY A 595 -47.23 23.33 -2.02
CA GLY A 595 -46.46 23.22 -3.26
C GLY A 595 -45.32 22.20 -3.23
N THR A 596 -44.90 21.72 -2.04
CA THR A 596 -43.87 20.68 -1.89
C THR A 596 -44.34 19.36 -2.51
N VAL A 597 -43.40 18.47 -2.85
CA VAL A 597 -43.73 17.10 -3.27
C VAL A 597 -43.27 16.12 -2.20
N LEU A 598 -44.20 15.34 -1.66
CA LEU A 598 -43.89 14.21 -0.78
C LEU A 598 -43.66 12.96 -1.64
N ILE A 599 -42.51 12.34 -1.49
CA ILE A 599 -42.14 11.06 -2.10
C ILE A 599 -42.22 9.99 -1.01
N SER A 600 -42.85 8.84 -1.30
CA SER A 600 -42.97 7.71 -0.40
C SER A 600 -42.77 6.38 -1.12
N TRP A 601 -42.29 5.35 -0.42
CA TRP A 601 -42.03 4.02 -0.99
C TRP A 601 -42.21 2.91 0.05
N ASN A 602 -42.32 1.66 -0.39
CA ASN A 602 -42.20 0.50 0.47
C ASN A 602 -40.70 0.20 0.73
N PRO A 603 -40.31 -0.18 1.96
CA PRO A 603 -38.93 -0.45 2.27
C PRO A 603 -38.38 -1.62 1.44
N SER A 604 -37.07 -1.59 1.15
CA SER A 604 -36.36 -2.73 0.58
C SER A 604 -36.43 -3.94 1.53
N PRO A 605 -36.59 -5.17 1.01
CA PRO A 605 -36.36 -6.41 1.77
C PRO A 605 -34.94 -6.55 2.34
N THR A 606 -33.97 -5.80 1.81
CA THR A 606 -32.59 -5.80 2.32
C THR A 606 -32.48 -4.96 3.60
N GLU A 607 -32.09 -5.60 4.71
CA GLU A 607 -31.88 -4.95 6.01
C GLU A 607 -30.78 -3.86 5.99
N ASN A 608 -30.97 -2.79 6.75
CA ASN A 608 -30.01 -1.70 6.98
C ASN A 608 -29.60 -0.90 5.74
N VAL A 609 -30.51 -0.70 4.78
CA VAL A 609 -30.29 0.19 3.62
C VAL A 609 -30.50 1.68 3.95
N GLU A 610 -29.78 2.54 3.24
CA GLU A 610 -30.07 3.97 3.10
C GLU A 610 -30.62 4.22 1.69
N TYR A 611 -31.70 4.99 1.56
CA TYR A 611 -32.30 5.34 0.28
C TYR A 611 -31.74 6.67 -0.25
N ARG A 612 -31.32 6.69 -1.52
CA ARG A 612 -31.04 7.92 -2.28
C ARG A 612 -32.23 8.23 -3.17
N VAL A 613 -32.82 9.42 -3.02
CA VAL A 613 -33.93 9.91 -3.85
C VAL A 613 -33.39 10.90 -4.88
N THR A 614 -33.70 10.67 -6.14
CA THR A 614 -33.28 11.50 -7.28
C THR A 614 -34.50 11.96 -8.05
N ARG A 615 -34.64 13.27 -8.26
CA ARG A 615 -35.60 13.84 -9.20
C ARG A 615 -35.05 13.72 -10.62
N LEU A 616 -35.79 13.07 -11.50
CA LEU A 616 -35.43 12.88 -12.90
C LEU A 616 -36.08 13.96 -13.76
N HIS A 617 -35.28 14.52 -14.66
CA HIS A 617 -35.69 15.54 -15.62
C HIS A 617 -36.02 14.89 -16.99
N PRO A 618 -36.83 15.56 -17.85
CA PRO A 618 -37.22 15.00 -19.15
C PRO A 618 -36.06 14.77 -20.13
N ASP A 619 -34.93 15.44 -19.92
CA ASP A 619 -33.67 15.30 -20.66
C ASP A 619 -32.83 14.08 -20.22
N GLY A 620 -33.32 13.29 -19.27
CA GLY A 620 -32.61 12.14 -18.70
C GLY A 620 -31.64 12.50 -17.56
N SER A 621 -31.42 13.78 -17.28
CA SER A 621 -30.59 14.21 -16.16
C SER A 621 -31.29 13.98 -14.81
N GLY A 622 -30.51 13.85 -13.73
CA GLY A 622 -31.05 13.53 -12.40
C GLY A 622 -30.44 14.41 -11.31
N ARG A 623 -31.27 15.08 -10.52
CA ARG A 623 -30.86 15.85 -9.34
C ARG A 623 -31.18 15.07 -8.06
N VAL A 624 -30.17 14.79 -7.24
CA VAL A 624 -30.40 14.19 -5.92
C VAL A 624 -31.18 15.17 -5.04
N VAL A 625 -32.31 14.71 -4.51
CA VAL A 625 -33.18 15.45 -3.58
C VAL A 625 -32.66 15.29 -2.15
N GLY A 626 -32.27 14.07 -1.79
CA GLY A 626 -31.74 13.75 -0.47
C GLY A 626 -31.42 12.27 -0.29
N ARG A 627 -30.91 11.95 0.90
CA ARG A 627 -30.64 10.59 1.37
C ARG A 627 -31.33 10.40 2.72
N THR A 628 -31.93 9.24 2.96
CA THR A 628 -32.64 8.95 4.21
C THR A 628 -32.69 7.45 4.52
N ARG A 629 -32.87 7.10 5.79
CA ARG A 629 -33.22 5.74 6.25
C ARG A 629 -34.72 5.53 6.43
N THR A 630 -35.53 6.60 6.39
CA THR A 630 -37.00 6.52 6.36
C THR A 630 -37.50 6.11 4.97
N THR A 631 -38.80 5.81 4.86
CA THR A 631 -39.48 5.48 3.60
C THR A 631 -40.22 6.67 2.96
N THR A 632 -39.85 7.88 3.36
CA THR A 632 -40.44 9.15 2.92
C THR A 632 -39.40 10.25 2.82
N LEU A 633 -39.55 11.16 1.85
CA LEU A 633 -38.73 12.36 1.69
C LEU A 633 -39.56 13.48 1.04
N GLU A 634 -39.30 14.74 1.41
CA GLU A 634 -39.96 15.91 0.81
C GLU A 634 -39.02 16.66 -0.14
N ASP A 635 -39.53 17.10 -1.29
CA ASP A 635 -38.87 17.95 -2.27
C ASP A 635 -39.54 19.33 -2.31
N GLY A 636 -38.98 20.28 -1.55
CA GLY A 636 -39.36 21.69 -1.61
C GLY A 636 -38.81 22.45 -2.82
N GLY A 637 -37.94 21.83 -3.63
CA GLY A 637 -37.35 22.41 -4.83
C GLY A 637 -38.00 21.94 -6.14
N ALA A 638 -39.18 21.32 -6.06
CA ALA A 638 -39.92 20.78 -7.20
C ALA A 638 -40.58 21.91 -8.01
N THR A 639 -40.38 21.92 -9.34
CA THR A 639 -40.97 22.94 -10.22
C THR A 639 -42.51 22.93 -10.15
N PRO A 640 -43.17 24.10 -10.22
CA PRO A 640 -44.62 24.18 -10.40
C PRO A 640 -45.06 23.50 -11.70
N GLY A 641 -46.24 22.86 -11.69
CA GLY A 641 -46.77 22.11 -12.85
C GLY A 641 -46.86 20.60 -12.59
N PRO A 642 -46.77 19.76 -13.65
CA PRO A 642 -46.82 18.30 -13.54
C PRO A 642 -45.87 17.74 -12.49
N LEU A 643 -46.21 16.60 -11.89
CA LEU A 643 -45.33 15.93 -10.93
C LEU A 643 -44.03 15.49 -11.63
N PRO A 644 -42.85 15.88 -11.13
CA PRO A 644 -41.60 15.31 -11.60
C PRO A 644 -41.55 13.80 -11.38
N VAL A 645 -40.77 13.09 -12.20
CA VAL A 645 -40.47 11.68 -11.94
C VAL A 645 -39.41 11.61 -10.85
N TYR A 646 -39.58 10.71 -9.88
CA TYR A 646 -38.59 10.45 -8.85
C TYR A 646 -38.12 9.00 -8.93
N GLY A 647 -36.81 8.79 -8.82
CA GLY A 647 -36.17 7.49 -8.67
C GLY A 647 -35.61 7.31 -7.27
N VAL A 648 -35.83 6.14 -6.67
CA VAL A 648 -35.30 5.77 -5.35
C VAL A 648 -34.42 4.54 -5.49
N VAL A 649 -33.22 4.62 -4.92
CA VAL A 649 -32.22 3.55 -4.90
C VAL A 649 -31.89 3.20 -3.46
N ALA A 650 -32.01 1.93 -3.08
CA ALA A 650 -31.53 1.43 -1.80
C ALA A 650 -30.02 1.20 -1.85
N THR A 651 -29.29 1.57 -0.80
CA THR A 651 -27.83 1.49 -0.75
C THR A 651 -27.34 0.86 0.55
N VAL A 652 -26.34 -0.01 0.48
CA VAL A 652 -25.73 -0.65 1.68
C VAL A 652 -24.24 -0.92 1.43
N SER A 653 -23.38 -0.35 2.28
CA SER A 653 -21.92 -0.52 2.20
C SER A 653 -21.34 -0.26 0.80
N GLY A 654 -21.79 0.79 0.13
CA GLY A 654 -21.37 1.17 -1.23
C GLY A 654 -22.09 0.45 -2.38
N ARG A 655 -22.76 -0.67 -2.13
CA ARG A 655 -23.61 -1.37 -3.13
C ARG A 655 -24.96 -0.68 -3.26
N THR A 656 -25.56 -0.76 -4.45
CA THR A 656 -26.83 -0.10 -4.79
C THR A 656 -27.82 -1.09 -5.41
N SER A 657 -29.12 -0.92 -5.14
CA SER A 657 -30.18 -1.61 -5.85
C SER A 657 -30.39 -1.04 -7.26
N GLU A 658 -31.26 -1.69 -8.04
CA GLU A 658 -31.92 -1.01 -9.17
C GLU A 658 -32.72 0.21 -8.69
N MET A 659 -33.00 1.14 -9.61
CA MET A 659 -33.78 2.34 -9.34
C MET A 659 -35.26 2.09 -9.57
N SER A 660 -36.04 2.10 -8.48
CA SER A 660 -37.50 2.12 -8.55
C SER A 660 -37.97 3.54 -8.83
N ARG A 661 -38.91 3.73 -9.76
CA ARG A 661 -39.35 5.06 -10.21
C ARG A 661 -40.85 5.28 -10.08
N THR A 662 -41.27 6.53 -9.90
CA THR A 662 -42.69 6.93 -9.82
C THR A 662 -43.47 6.74 -11.13
N ASP A 663 -42.78 6.63 -12.26
CA ASP A 663 -43.37 6.39 -13.59
C ASP A 663 -43.33 4.91 -14.01
N GLN A 664 -42.75 4.02 -13.19
CA GLN A 664 -42.89 2.58 -13.39
C GLN A 664 -44.35 2.19 -13.10
N THR A 665 -45.03 1.68 -14.13
CA THR A 665 -46.33 1.04 -13.94
C THR A 665 -46.14 -0.16 -13.01
N PRO A 666 -46.95 -0.33 -11.95
CA PRO A 666 -46.86 -1.50 -11.09
C PRO A 666 -46.99 -2.77 -11.95
N PRO A 667 -46.13 -3.79 -11.75
CA PRO A 667 -46.36 -5.07 -12.41
C PRO A 667 -47.78 -5.55 -12.03
N PRO A 668 -48.56 -6.08 -12.99
CA PRO A 668 -49.90 -6.56 -12.68
C PRO A 668 -49.80 -7.58 -11.54
N PRO A 669 -50.72 -7.55 -10.56
CA PRO A 669 -50.65 -8.45 -9.42
C PRO A 669 -50.61 -9.89 -9.96
N ALA A 670 -49.55 -10.62 -9.59
CA ALA A 670 -49.44 -12.03 -9.94
C ALA A 670 -50.73 -12.73 -9.51
N PRO A 671 -51.32 -13.60 -10.37
CA PRO A 671 -52.62 -14.21 -10.09
C PRO A 671 -52.55 -14.88 -8.74
N ALA A 672 -53.42 -14.45 -7.82
CA ALA A 672 -53.39 -14.90 -6.44
C ALA A 672 -53.48 -16.42 -6.41
N THR A 673 -52.41 -17.07 -5.94
CA THR A 673 -52.47 -18.48 -5.56
C THR A 673 -53.62 -18.61 -4.56
N PRO A 674 -54.62 -19.49 -4.82
CA PRO A 674 -55.78 -19.59 -3.95
C PRO A 674 -55.34 -19.94 -2.52
N PRO A 675 -56.03 -19.42 -1.49
CA PRO A 675 -55.61 -19.60 -0.12
C PRO A 675 -55.56 -21.09 0.23
N THR A 676 -54.36 -21.60 0.51
CA THR A 676 -54.17 -22.97 0.99
C THR A 676 -54.87 -23.10 2.33
N THR A 677 -55.97 -23.86 2.37
CA THR A 677 -56.76 -24.08 3.58
C THR A 677 -55.87 -24.64 4.68
N PRO A 678 -55.77 -24.00 5.87
CA PRO A 678 -55.06 -24.61 6.99
C PRO A 678 -55.83 -25.85 7.43
N SER A 679 -55.17 -27.01 7.37
CA SER A 679 -55.72 -28.24 7.95
C SER A 679 -55.81 -28.08 9.48
N PRO A 680 -56.88 -28.56 10.13
CA PRO A 680 -57.15 -28.25 11.52
C PRO A 680 -56.16 -28.94 12.48
N THR A 681 -55.55 -28.15 13.35
CA THR A 681 -54.77 -28.65 14.48
C THR A 681 -55.68 -29.38 15.46
N THR A 682 -55.43 -30.67 15.70
CA THR A 682 -56.09 -31.41 16.79
C THR A 682 -55.59 -30.93 18.13
N SER A 683 -56.48 -30.29 18.90
CA SER A 683 -56.26 -29.89 20.28
C SER A 683 -56.07 -31.10 21.21
N SER A 684 -55.13 -30.99 22.16
CA SER A 684 -55.13 -31.76 23.41
C SER A 684 -54.70 -30.84 24.56
N PRO A 685 -55.32 -30.91 25.76
CA PRO A 685 -55.31 -29.77 26.69
C PRO A 685 -54.46 -29.95 27.96
N THR A 686 -54.07 -28.79 28.53
CA THR A 686 -53.96 -28.48 29.97
C THR A 686 -53.11 -29.35 30.91
N SER A 687 -52.08 -28.73 31.52
CA SER A 687 -51.80 -28.62 32.98
C SER A 687 -50.29 -28.37 33.17
N ALA A 688 -49.79 -27.16 33.44
CA ALA A 688 -49.83 -26.35 34.67
C ALA A 688 -48.73 -26.67 35.71
N ALA A 689 -48.28 -25.62 36.41
CA ALA A 689 -47.35 -25.56 37.56
C ALA A 689 -45.82 -25.67 37.34
N ALA A 690 -45.15 -24.55 37.60
CA ALA A 690 -43.75 -24.44 38.06
C ALA A 690 -43.67 -24.80 39.59
N PRO A 691 -42.54 -24.74 40.35
CA PRO A 691 -41.35 -23.91 40.11
C PRO A 691 -39.94 -24.40 40.59
N SER A 692 -38.91 -23.63 40.18
CA SER A 692 -37.70 -23.19 40.93
C SER A 692 -36.67 -24.14 41.59
N ALA A 693 -35.41 -23.73 41.39
CA ALA A 693 -34.30 -23.59 42.38
C ALA A 693 -33.16 -24.65 42.48
N THR A 694 -31.93 -24.18 42.16
CA THR A 694 -30.60 -24.36 42.81
C THR A 694 -30.16 -25.72 43.40
N GLY A 695 -28.89 -26.16 43.14
CA GLY A 695 -28.31 -27.23 43.99
C GLY A 695 -26.96 -27.93 43.69
N ARG A 696 -25.96 -27.24 43.14
CA ARG A 696 -24.49 -27.44 43.31
C ARG A 696 -23.90 -28.65 44.12
N ILE A 697 -22.94 -29.41 43.52
CA ILE A 697 -21.78 -30.18 44.11
C ILE A 697 -22.11 -31.47 44.90
N ASP A 698 -21.40 -32.61 44.90
CA ASP A 698 -20.23 -33.26 44.24
C ASP A 698 -19.96 -34.60 45.01
N THR A 699 -18.93 -35.37 44.64
CA THR A 699 -18.16 -36.40 45.40
C THR A 699 -18.57 -37.91 45.41
N THR A 700 -17.90 -38.65 44.50
CA THR A 700 -17.09 -39.88 44.74
C THR A 700 -17.66 -41.26 45.17
N ARG A 701 -17.46 -42.26 44.27
CA ARG A 701 -16.86 -43.63 44.48
C ARG A 701 -17.70 -44.67 45.31
N PRO A 702 -17.69 -46.03 45.08
CA PRO A 702 -16.54 -46.86 44.70
C PRO A 702 -16.66 -48.08 43.75
N ASP A 703 -15.47 -48.62 43.43
CA ASP A 703 -15.17 -49.80 42.60
C ASP A 703 -15.54 -51.16 43.26
N ARG A 704 -15.91 -52.16 42.42
CA ARG A 704 -15.24 -53.49 42.26
C ARG A 704 -16.20 -54.61 41.81
N ARG A 705 -15.97 -55.21 40.63
CA ARG A 705 -15.50 -56.61 40.47
C ARG A 705 -15.33 -57.04 39.00
N ALA A 706 -14.57 -58.12 38.83
CA ALA A 706 -14.42 -58.97 37.64
C ALA A 706 -13.67 -58.38 36.43
N ALA A 707 -12.44 -58.87 36.25
CA ALA A 707 -11.63 -58.80 35.04
C ALA A 707 -11.21 -60.22 34.63
N ARG A 708 -10.48 -60.34 33.51
CA ARG A 708 -9.86 -61.55 32.90
C ARG A 708 -10.78 -62.42 32.01
N ALA A 709 -10.27 -63.04 30.94
CA ALA A 709 -9.01 -62.80 30.22
C ALA A 709 -8.93 -63.56 28.87
N ALA A 710 -8.12 -63.00 27.96
CA ALA A 710 -7.19 -63.66 27.04
C ALA A 710 -7.69 -64.69 26.00
N ALA A 711 -7.06 -64.62 24.81
CA ALA A 711 -7.21 -65.56 23.71
C ALA A 711 -6.14 -66.67 23.72
N ALA A 712 -6.47 -67.86 23.19
CA ALA A 712 -5.54 -68.81 22.55
C ALA A 712 -6.30 -69.99 21.87
N ALA A 713 -5.67 -70.59 20.84
CA ALA A 713 -6.00 -71.87 20.14
C ALA A 713 -7.29 -71.90 19.27
N ALA A 714 -7.27 -72.16 17.94
CA ALA A 714 -6.78 -73.30 17.11
C ALA A 714 -7.86 -74.41 16.94
N ALA A 715 -8.01 -75.16 15.83
CA ALA A 715 -7.21 -75.33 14.58
C ALA A 715 -8.07 -75.87 13.38
N GLY A 716 -7.44 -75.99 12.19
CA GLY A 716 -7.88 -76.81 11.03
C GLY A 716 -7.94 -76.03 9.69
N GLU A 717 -7.41 -76.50 8.54
CA GLU A 717 -6.54 -77.65 8.22
C GLU A 717 -5.81 -77.39 6.85
N GLY A 718 -4.79 -78.19 6.48
CA GLY A 718 -3.87 -77.94 5.32
C GLY A 718 -4.31 -78.51 3.94
N PRO A 719 -3.41 -78.75 2.94
CA PRO A 719 -1.95 -78.98 3.06
C PRO A 719 -0.98 -78.39 1.97
N ALA A 720 0.34 -78.50 2.26
CA ALA A 720 1.53 -78.50 1.37
C ALA A 720 1.89 -77.22 0.54
N ALA A 721 3.15 -76.79 0.33
CA ALA A 721 4.52 -77.12 0.80
C ALA A 721 5.51 -76.07 0.21
N THR A 722 6.75 -75.74 0.66
CA THR A 722 7.57 -76.02 1.87
C THR A 722 8.78 -75.06 1.92
N GLY A 723 9.11 -74.45 3.07
CA GLY A 723 10.35 -73.64 3.28
C GLY A 723 10.38 -72.26 2.60
N PHE A 724 11.43 -71.42 2.68
CA PHE A 724 12.54 -71.22 3.64
C PHE A 724 13.18 -69.83 3.33
N GLY A 725 13.73 -69.02 4.25
CA GLY A 725 13.72 -69.05 5.73
C GLY A 725 14.64 -67.96 6.34
N SER A 726 14.27 -67.42 7.52
CA SER A 726 15.03 -66.50 8.42
C SER A 726 15.30 -65.04 7.96
N ALA A 727 15.21 -64.00 8.81
CA ALA A 727 14.63 -63.85 10.17
C ALA A 727 14.35 -62.36 10.57
N ALA A 728 13.52 -62.15 11.61
CA ALA A 728 13.02 -60.90 12.22
C ALA A 728 14.11 -60.01 12.89
N THR A 729 14.05 -58.67 13.11
CA THR A 729 13.06 -57.63 13.58
C THR A 729 12.87 -57.39 15.11
N ALA A 730 13.30 -56.18 15.53
CA ALA A 730 12.72 -55.21 16.51
C ALA A 730 12.52 -55.49 18.03
N SER A 731 12.98 -54.53 18.87
CA SER A 731 12.26 -53.86 20.02
C SER A 731 13.13 -53.53 21.26
N VAL A 732 12.63 -52.67 22.17
CA VAL A 732 13.40 -51.80 23.11
C VAL A 732 12.84 -51.85 24.55
N PRO A 733 13.68 -51.96 25.61
CA PRO A 733 13.68 -50.94 26.67
C PRO A 733 15.05 -50.66 27.38
N GLN A 734 14.99 -49.88 28.48
CA GLN A 734 16.01 -49.32 29.40
C GLN A 734 15.65 -49.77 30.86
N PRO A 735 16.38 -49.48 31.98
CA PRO A 735 17.82 -49.52 32.34
C PRO A 735 18.16 -50.47 33.54
N ALA A 736 19.45 -50.67 33.88
CA ALA A 736 19.92 -51.11 35.21
C ALA A 736 21.41 -50.71 35.47
N ALA A 737 21.87 -50.72 36.72
CA ALA A 737 23.13 -50.10 37.18
C ALA A 737 24.22 -51.09 37.64
N ALA A 738 25.51 -50.68 37.60
CA ALA A 738 26.55 -50.89 38.64
C ALA A 738 27.98 -50.56 38.11
N GLY A 739 28.88 -50.06 38.99
CA GLY A 739 30.34 -50.18 38.81
C GLY A 739 31.17 -48.89 38.76
N SER A 740 31.58 -48.36 39.92
CA SER A 740 32.72 -47.43 40.04
C SER A 740 34.06 -48.17 39.92
N PRO A 741 35.21 -47.48 39.79
CA PRO A 741 35.96 -47.15 41.02
C PRO A 741 36.74 -45.81 41.05
N ALA A 742 37.18 -45.47 42.28
CA ALA A 742 38.35 -44.64 42.66
C ALA A 742 38.32 -43.09 42.56
N THR A 743 38.03 -42.48 43.71
CA THR A 743 38.50 -41.19 44.29
C THR A 743 40.02 -41.23 44.66
N PRO A 744 40.68 -40.23 45.33
CA PRO A 744 40.19 -38.99 46.00
C PRO A 744 41.04 -37.69 45.83
N LEU A 745 40.47 -36.58 46.35
CA LEU A 745 41.04 -35.51 47.22
C LEU A 745 40.63 -34.09 46.75
N ASP A 746 40.37 -33.08 47.60
CA ASP A 746 39.72 -33.01 48.93
C ASP A 746 39.42 -31.51 49.23
N THR A 747 38.76 -31.23 50.36
CA THR A 747 38.91 -30.01 51.20
C THR A 747 38.01 -28.79 50.90
N THR A 748 36.87 -28.79 51.62
CA THR A 748 36.19 -27.64 52.29
C THR A 748 35.56 -26.51 51.45
N ALA A 749 34.23 -26.28 51.47
CA ALA A 749 33.32 -25.88 52.58
C ALA A 749 33.25 -24.33 52.77
N ARG A 750 32.08 -23.68 52.60
CA ARG A 750 30.97 -23.44 53.58
C ARG A 750 31.43 -22.56 54.77
N ILE A 751 30.74 -21.51 55.25
CA ILE A 751 29.39 -20.93 55.03
C ILE A 751 29.48 -19.40 55.32
N ASP A 752 28.47 -18.64 54.87
CA ASP A 752 27.72 -17.64 55.66
C ASP A 752 27.92 -16.13 55.45
N THR A 753 26.85 -15.46 55.87
CA THR A 753 26.42 -14.07 55.71
C THR A 753 27.11 -13.09 56.66
N THR A 754 27.28 -11.84 56.21
CA THR A 754 26.90 -10.62 56.97
C THR A 754 27.17 -9.33 56.16
N ARG A 755 26.33 -8.32 56.36
CA ARG A 755 26.51 -6.91 55.94
C ARG A 755 27.20 -6.16 57.09
N PRO A 756 28.04 -5.14 56.83
CA PRO A 756 27.58 -3.78 57.17
C PRO A 756 28.07 -2.67 56.22
N ASP A 757 27.37 -1.54 56.20
CA ASP A 757 27.81 -0.28 55.59
C ASP A 757 28.79 0.49 56.50
N ARG A 758 29.83 1.13 55.92
CA ARG A 758 30.06 2.61 56.01
C ARG A 758 31.42 3.10 55.45
N ARG A 759 31.31 4.12 54.58
CA ARG A 759 32.13 5.36 54.49
C ARG A 759 33.66 5.37 54.79
N ALA A 760 34.40 5.71 53.73
CA ALA A 760 35.21 6.93 53.57
C ALA A 760 36.65 7.07 54.16
N ALA A 761 37.62 7.17 53.24
CA ALA A 761 38.65 8.25 53.12
C ALA A 761 39.25 8.17 51.69
N ARG A 762 39.42 9.25 50.90
CA ARG A 762 40.42 10.35 50.97
C ARG A 762 41.89 9.83 50.93
N ALA A 763 42.83 10.40 50.16
CA ALA A 763 42.84 11.59 49.30
C ALA A 763 44.10 11.60 48.36
N ALA A 764 44.41 12.77 47.77
CA ALA A 764 45.64 13.20 47.06
C ALA A 764 45.68 12.98 45.52
N ALA A 765 46.08 13.95 44.69
CA ALA A 765 46.36 15.39 44.91
C ALA A 765 46.17 16.17 43.57
N ALA A 766 45.56 17.37 43.59
CA ALA A 766 46.20 18.69 43.39
C ALA A 766 46.62 18.99 41.92
N ALA A 767 45.98 19.92 41.19
CA ALA A 767 46.01 21.42 41.27
C ALA A 767 47.06 22.01 40.31
N GLY A 768 46.95 23.21 39.71
CA GLY A 768 45.95 24.30 39.71
C GLY A 768 46.17 25.13 38.42
N GLU A 769 45.76 26.39 38.19
CA GLU A 769 45.03 27.46 38.90
C GLU A 769 44.50 28.44 37.81
N GLY A 770 43.29 28.99 37.90
CA GLY A 770 43.05 30.41 38.25
C GLY A 770 42.42 31.19 37.08
N SER A 771 41.71 32.33 37.23
CA SER A 771 41.20 33.03 38.42
C SER A 771 40.10 34.07 38.04
N ALA A 772 39.06 34.21 38.88
CA ALA A 772 38.24 35.40 39.24
C ALA A 772 37.72 36.46 38.20
N ALA A 773 36.79 37.38 38.52
CA ALA A 773 35.49 37.36 39.24
C ALA A 773 34.92 38.79 39.43
N THR A 774 33.60 38.98 39.23
CA THR A 774 32.73 40.06 39.79
C THR A 774 31.26 39.63 39.53
N GLY A 775 30.26 39.74 40.40
CA GLY A 775 29.95 40.66 41.52
C GLY A 775 28.81 41.61 41.08
N PHE A 776 27.67 41.86 41.75
CA PHE A 776 27.15 41.69 43.13
C PHE A 776 25.61 41.42 43.08
N GLY A 777 24.93 40.72 44.01
CA GLY A 777 24.38 41.20 45.31
C GLY A 777 22.83 41.35 45.20
N SER A 778 21.93 41.15 46.18
CA SER A 778 21.91 40.72 47.60
C SER A 778 20.56 39.98 47.82
N ALA A 779 20.41 38.90 48.61
CA ALA A 779 20.33 38.83 50.08
C ALA A 779 19.32 39.80 50.76
N ALA A 780 18.48 39.43 51.73
CA ALA A 780 18.10 38.11 52.28
C ALA A 780 16.92 38.24 53.31
N THR A 781 16.41 37.07 53.76
CA THR A 781 15.90 36.75 55.13
C THR A 781 14.50 37.12 55.65
N ALA A 782 13.92 36.08 56.28
CA ALA A 782 13.18 36.05 57.56
C ALA A 782 11.65 36.28 57.62
N SER A 783 10.94 35.23 58.04
CA SER A 783 9.67 35.33 58.78
C SER A 783 9.91 35.89 60.19
N PRO A 784 8.89 36.51 60.81
CA PRO A 784 8.22 35.80 61.91
C PRO A 784 6.70 36.03 62.05
N SER A 785 6.05 35.07 62.72
CA SER A 785 4.87 35.08 63.60
C SER A 785 3.79 36.20 63.58
N GLN A 786 2.53 35.72 63.58
CA GLN A 786 1.24 36.21 64.13
C GLN A 786 1.27 37.23 65.30
N PRO A 787 0.17 37.97 65.68
CA PRO A 787 -1.27 37.58 65.57
C PRO A 787 -2.35 38.71 65.38
N ALA A 788 -3.64 38.29 65.42
CA ALA A 788 -4.84 39.07 65.87
C ALA A 788 -5.34 40.27 65.01
N THR A 789 -6.63 40.67 64.93
CA THR A 789 -7.95 40.17 65.42
C THR A 789 -9.09 40.93 64.73
N ALA A 790 -10.29 40.31 64.64
CA ALA A 790 -11.63 40.94 64.46
C ALA A 790 -11.91 41.69 63.13
N ASP A 791 -13.16 41.90 62.67
CA ASP A 791 -14.47 41.64 63.29
C ASP A 791 -15.58 41.35 62.23
N SER A 792 -16.73 40.85 62.70
CA SER A 792 -18.08 41.09 62.17
C SER A 792 -18.54 40.32 60.91
N SER A 793 -18.94 39.07 61.15
CA SER A 793 -20.20 38.54 60.60
C SER A 793 -21.36 38.93 61.54
N PRO A 794 -22.58 39.12 61.04
CA PRO A 794 -23.65 38.11 61.24
C PRO A 794 -24.58 38.04 60.01
N ALA A 795 -25.60 37.16 59.85
CA ALA A 795 -26.14 35.94 60.46
C ALA A 795 -27.29 35.49 59.53
N ALA A 796 -27.96 34.34 59.63
CA ALA A 796 -27.64 32.99 60.12
C ALA A 796 -28.84 32.09 59.72
N GLU A 797 -28.62 30.79 59.60
CA GLU A 797 -29.47 29.67 60.08
C GLU A 797 -28.79 28.37 59.60
N SER A 798 -28.21 27.56 60.49
CA SER A 798 -28.87 26.57 61.38
C SER A 798 -29.45 25.38 60.59
N ALA A 799 -29.28 24.11 60.99
CA ALA A 799 -28.48 23.48 62.06
C ALA A 799 -28.28 21.99 61.64
N ALA A 800 -27.08 21.42 61.64
CA ALA A 800 -26.32 20.87 62.77
C ALA A 800 -26.75 19.46 63.28
N THR A 801 -25.90 18.46 62.98
CA THR A 801 -25.39 17.41 63.91
C THR A 801 -26.34 16.28 64.42
N LYS A 802 -25.88 15.11 64.96
CA LYS A 802 -24.55 14.68 65.46
C LYS A 802 -24.36 13.14 65.58
N ALA A 803 -23.08 12.72 65.64
CA ALA A 803 -22.52 11.64 66.51
C ALA A 803 -22.85 10.13 66.23
N ALA A 804 -21.98 9.14 66.53
CA ALA A 804 -20.55 9.07 66.93
C ALA A 804 -20.05 7.59 66.90
N VAL A 805 -18.90 7.19 66.30
CA VAL A 805 -17.49 7.05 66.86
C VAL A 805 -17.29 5.81 67.79
N PRO A 806 -16.12 5.09 67.92
CA PRO A 806 -14.78 5.10 67.27
C PRO A 806 -14.14 3.73 66.84
N ALA A 807 -12.88 3.82 66.31
CA ALA A 807 -11.71 2.91 66.47
C ALA A 807 -11.49 1.75 65.44
N ALA A 808 -10.26 1.42 64.97
CA ALA A 808 -8.90 1.88 65.32
C ALA A 808 -7.85 1.78 64.17
N ALA A 809 -6.77 2.58 64.30
CA ALA A 809 -5.35 2.37 63.88
C ALA A 809 -4.91 2.12 62.41
N GLY A 810 -3.93 2.93 61.94
CA GLY A 810 -2.85 2.47 61.04
C GLY A 810 -2.56 3.29 59.76
N SER A 811 -1.51 4.12 59.77
CA SER A 811 -0.90 4.78 58.59
C SER A 811 0.63 4.85 58.76
N PRO A 812 1.43 5.08 57.70
CA PRO A 812 1.32 4.59 56.32
C PRO A 812 2.63 3.90 55.86
N ALA A 813 2.62 3.21 54.71
CA ALA A 813 3.84 2.75 54.04
C ALA A 813 3.74 2.94 52.52
N THR A 814 4.74 3.61 51.95
CA THR A 814 4.77 4.03 50.55
C THR A 814 5.13 2.85 49.62
N ALA A 815 4.24 2.52 48.70
CA ALA A 815 4.55 1.70 47.53
C ALA A 815 3.95 2.38 46.30
N ALA A 816 4.79 2.79 45.35
CA ALA A 816 4.34 3.34 44.09
C ALA A 816 3.80 2.19 43.22
N ALA A 817 2.49 2.19 42.97
CA ALA A 817 1.86 1.34 41.97
C ALA A 817 1.60 2.19 40.72
N ASP A 818 1.88 1.62 39.55
CA ASP A 818 1.65 2.28 38.26
C ASP A 818 0.21 2.76 38.14
N ALA A 819 0.04 4.05 37.82
CA ALA A 819 -1.27 4.61 37.51
C ALA A 819 -1.75 4.05 36.17
N LEU A 820 -2.97 3.50 36.13
CA LEU A 820 -3.64 3.20 34.87
C LEU A 820 -3.72 4.49 34.02
N PRO A 821 -3.59 4.40 32.69
CA PRO A 821 -3.85 5.55 31.83
C PRO A 821 -5.29 6.05 32.03
N PRO A 822 -5.54 7.37 31.93
CA PRO A 822 -6.87 7.93 32.15
C PRO A 822 -7.89 7.29 31.19
N ALA A 823 -9.03 6.88 31.75
CA ALA A 823 -10.06 6.14 31.03
C ALA A 823 -10.54 6.93 29.80
N ALA A 824 -10.34 6.36 28.62
CA ALA A 824 -10.70 7.02 27.37
C ALA A 824 -12.24 7.19 27.26
N PRO A 825 -12.76 8.39 26.95
CA PRO A 825 -14.18 8.62 26.73
C PRO A 825 -14.75 7.63 25.70
N SER A 826 -15.80 6.92 26.09
CA SER A 826 -16.45 5.87 25.29
C SER A 826 -15.55 4.70 24.85
N GLY A 827 -14.37 4.51 25.44
CA GLY A 827 -13.43 3.44 25.06
C GLY A 827 -12.79 3.61 23.68
N MET A 828 -12.89 4.79 23.06
CA MET A 828 -12.20 5.10 21.80
C MET A 828 -10.83 5.70 22.08
N PRO A 829 -9.74 5.27 21.40
CA PRO A 829 -8.44 5.93 21.50
C PRO A 829 -8.56 7.43 21.23
N THR A 830 -8.09 8.27 22.16
CA THR A 830 -8.23 9.74 22.06
C THR A 830 -7.03 10.39 21.40
N VAL A 831 -7.31 11.53 20.78
CA VAL A 831 -6.29 12.49 20.33
C VAL A 831 -5.42 12.93 21.50
N ARG A 832 -4.12 13.14 21.25
CA ARG A 832 -3.12 13.61 22.21
C ARG A 832 -2.29 14.73 21.59
N ASN A 833 -1.58 15.49 22.44
CA ASN A 833 -0.66 16.53 22.02
C ASN A 833 -1.31 17.54 21.05
N LEU A 834 -2.58 17.92 21.33
CA LEU A 834 -3.25 18.96 20.55
C LEU A 834 -2.55 20.30 20.77
N ALA A 835 -2.07 20.88 19.68
CA ALA A 835 -1.39 22.16 19.61
C ALA A 835 -1.81 22.92 18.35
N GLU A 836 -1.42 24.19 18.28
CA GLU A 836 -1.54 25.01 17.09
C GLU A 836 -0.15 25.24 16.49
N HIS A 837 -0.06 25.19 15.16
CA HIS A 837 1.17 25.47 14.43
C HIS A 837 0.83 26.03 13.05
N GLY A 838 1.24 27.27 12.76
CA GLY A 838 1.13 27.86 11.43
C GLY A 838 -0.30 28.04 10.89
N GLY A 839 -1.30 28.14 11.77
CA GLY A 839 -2.72 28.18 11.38
C GLY A 839 -3.37 26.80 11.20
N LEU A 840 -2.68 25.72 11.58
CA LEU A 840 -3.19 24.36 11.61
C LEU A 840 -3.26 23.83 13.05
N LEU A 841 -4.22 22.95 13.31
CA LEU A 841 -4.23 22.14 14.52
C LEU A 841 -3.40 20.87 14.28
N ILE A 842 -2.35 20.72 15.07
CA ILE A 842 -1.47 19.55 15.07
C ILE A 842 -1.79 18.71 16.30
N PHE A 843 -1.88 17.39 16.11
CA PHE A 843 -2.12 16.42 17.17
C PHE A 843 -1.68 15.02 16.76
N GLU A 844 -1.44 14.16 17.74
CA GLU A 844 -1.20 12.73 17.50
C GLU A 844 -2.51 12.05 17.09
N TRP A 845 -2.50 11.47 15.88
CA TRP A 845 -3.66 10.78 15.34
C TRP A 845 -3.86 9.43 16.05
N PRO A 846 -5.05 9.11 16.60
CA PRO A 846 -5.21 7.90 17.41
C PRO A 846 -5.23 6.64 16.56
N THR A 847 -4.53 5.60 17.02
CA THR A 847 -4.49 4.28 16.36
C THR A 847 -5.90 3.69 16.19
N GLY A 848 -6.24 3.26 14.97
CA GLY A 848 -7.55 2.66 14.66
C GLY A 848 -8.71 3.66 14.48
N ILE A 849 -8.45 4.95 14.59
CA ILE A 849 -9.41 6.02 14.26
C ILE A 849 -9.15 6.50 12.83
N THR A 850 -10.19 6.69 12.03
CA THR A 850 -10.08 7.17 10.63
C THR A 850 -10.57 8.59 10.44
N GLU A 851 -11.39 9.08 11.37
CA GLU A 851 -11.99 10.42 11.36
C GLU A 851 -12.09 10.96 12.78
N VAL A 852 -11.99 12.29 12.94
CA VAL A 852 -12.23 13.00 14.19
C VAL A 852 -13.19 14.16 13.95
N MET A 853 -13.86 14.61 15.00
CA MET A 853 -14.68 15.83 15.00
C MET A 853 -13.97 16.89 15.84
N VAL A 854 -13.77 18.08 15.26
CA VAL A 854 -13.23 19.26 15.92
C VAL A 854 -14.39 20.19 16.28
N TYR A 855 -14.35 20.76 17.47
CA TYR A 855 -15.38 21.63 18.05
C TYR A 855 -14.74 22.95 18.49
N ALA A 856 -15.27 24.08 18.02
CA ALA A 856 -14.79 25.43 18.36
C ALA A 856 -15.86 26.28 19.04
N ARG A 857 -15.46 27.09 20.03
CA ARG A 857 -16.30 28.09 20.71
C ARG A 857 -15.51 29.35 21.01
N ALA A 858 -16.14 30.52 20.88
CA ALA A 858 -15.50 31.81 21.18
C ALA A 858 -15.43 32.13 22.68
N ASP A 859 -16.38 31.60 23.45
CA ASP A 859 -16.77 32.09 24.77
C ASP A 859 -16.34 31.19 25.94
N ALA A 860 -16.32 29.87 25.72
CA ALA A 860 -15.95 28.87 26.73
C ALA A 860 -15.44 27.57 26.08
N PRO A 861 -14.70 26.72 26.80
CA PRO A 861 -14.31 25.39 26.32
C PRO A 861 -15.53 24.51 25.98
N PRO A 862 -15.57 23.85 24.79
CA PRO A 862 -16.62 22.87 24.47
C PRO A 862 -16.69 21.78 25.55
N THR A 863 -17.85 21.58 26.15
CA THR A 863 -17.99 20.65 27.30
C THR A 863 -18.06 19.21 26.82
N ALA A 864 -18.91 18.93 25.84
CA ALA A 864 -19.13 17.63 25.22
C ALA A 864 -19.38 17.72 23.70
N PRO A 865 -19.25 16.61 22.94
CA PRO A 865 -19.42 16.60 21.48
C PRO A 865 -20.84 16.80 20.93
N ASP A 866 -21.82 16.99 21.81
CA ASP A 866 -23.21 17.40 21.54
C ASP A 866 -23.49 18.88 21.88
N ASP A 867 -22.47 19.65 22.26
CA ASP A 867 -22.57 21.08 22.58
C ASP A 867 -23.17 21.89 21.40
N PRO A 868 -24.41 22.42 21.54
CA PRO A 868 -25.12 23.08 20.44
C PRO A 868 -24.58 24.48 20.14
N GLN A 869 -23.70 25.03 20.99
CA GLN A 869 -23.04 26.31 20.77
C GLN A 869 -21.66 26.15 20.14
N ALA A 870 -21.16 24.91 20.01
CA ALA A 870 -19.88 24.63 19.38
C ALA A 870 -20.00 24.50 17.85
N ARG A 871 -19.16 25.24 17.13
CA ARG A 871 -18.95 25.05 15.69
C ARG A 871 -18.19 23.75 15.47
N ALA A 872 -18.90 22.71 15.03
CA ALA A 872 -18.32 21.39 14.78
C ALA A 872 -17.97 21.18 13.29
N TRP A 873 -16.86 20.50 13.00
CA TRP A 873 -16.54 19.97 11.67
C TRP A 873 -15.71 18.68 11.74
N LYS A 874 -15.75 17.90 10.65
CA LYS A 874 -15.09 16.60 10.55
C LYS A 874 -13.72 16.74 9.88
N VAL A 875 -12.72 16.03 10.39
CA VAL A 875 -11.40 15.85 9.78
C VAL A 875 -11.17 14.36 9.54
N THR A 876 -10.63 13.99 8.39
CA THR A 876 -10.25 12.59 8.06
C THR A 876 -8.74 12.42 8.14
N ASN A 877 -8.25 11.22 8.48
CA ASN A 877 -6.81 10.96 8.60
C ASN A 877 -6.06 11.30 7.30
N THR A 878 -6.58 10.85 6.16
CA THR A 878 -6.03 11.16 4.84
C THR A 878 -5.92 12.66 4.58
N ARG A 879 -6.95 13.45 4.95
CA ARG A 879 -6.90 14.91 4.73
C ARG A 879 -5.94 15.60 5.69
N TYR A 880 -5.89 15.15 6.94
CA TYR A 880 -4.95 15.62 7.96
C TYR A 880 -3.50 15.38 7.52
N GLN A 881 -3.19 14.21 6.96
CA GLN A 881 -1.86 13.88 6.42
C GLN A 881 -1.51 14.74 5.19
N ILE A 882 -2.44 14.94 4.25
CA ILE A 882 -2.22 15.77 3.05
C ILE A 882 -2.02 17.26 3.40
N ASP A 883 -2.79 17.79 4.36
CA ASP A 883 -2.70 19.20 4.77
C ASP A 883 -1.61 19.46 5.82
N GLY A 884 -0.91 18.43 6.31
CA GLY A 884 0.05 18.53 7.41
C GLY A 884 -0.56 18.88 8.76
N GLY A 885 -1.89 18.81 8.89
CA GLY A 885 -2.65 19.24 10.07
C GLY A 885 -4.14 19.44 9.79
N ALA A 886 -4.92 19.79 10.81
CA ALA A 886 -6.33 20.12 10.66
C ALA A 886 -6.53 21.64 10.51
N ARG A 887 -6.96 22.09 9.32
CA ARG A 887 -7.33 23.49 9.07
C ARG A 887 -8.56 23.88 9.89
N VAL A 888 -8.51 25.05 10.55
CA VAL A 888 -9.69 25.69 11.16
C VAL A 888 -10.43 26.53 10.11
N PRO A 889 -11.75 26.35 9.95
CA PRO A 889 -12.55 27.16 9.03
C PRO A 889 -12.50 28.66 9.35
N GLY A 890 -12.45 29.51 8.32
CA GLY A 890 -12.36 30.97 8.47
C GLY A 890 -13.59 31.65 9.08
N ASP A 891 -14.70 30.93 9.21
CA ASP A 891 -15.91 31.34 9.94
C ASP A 891 -15.78 31.17 11.48
N VAL A 892 -14.72 30.54 11.98
CA VAL A 892 -14.48 30.42 13.42
C VAL A 892 -13.83 31.71 13.94
N PRO A 893 -14.50 32.47 14.84
CA PRO A 893 -13.93 33.68 15.44
C PRO A 893 -12.72 33.32 16.31
N ARG A 894 -11.75 34.24 16.40
CA ARG A 894 -10.55 34.12 17.25
C ARG A 894 -10.49 35.28 18.25
N PRO A 895 -10.04 35.06 19.50
CA PRO A 895 -9.62 33.78 20.09
C PRO A 895 -10.77 32.78 20.24
N CYS A 896 -10.45 31.49 20.30
CA CYS A 896 -11.43 30.43 20.53
C CYS A 896 -10.87 29.27 21.37
N HIS A 897 -11.77 28.54 22.02
CA HIS A 897 -11.48 27.26 22.64
C HIS A 897 -11.82 26.13 21.67
N LEU A 898 -10.96 25.12 21.62
CA LEU A 898 -11.06 23.98 20.71
C LEU A 898 -11.01 22.68 21.48
N ALA A 899 -11.76 21.69 20.99
CA ALA A 899 -11.66 20.32 21.47
C ALA A 899 -11.83 19.33 20.31
N VAL A 900 -11.13 18.18 20.37
CA VAL A 900 -11.16 17.15 19.33
C VAL A 900 -11.65 15.83 19.91
N ALA A 901 -12.71 15.27 19.32
CA ALA A 901 -13.27 13.97 19.69
C ALA A 901 -12.98 12.94 18.59
N SER A 902 -12.45 11.79 18.99
CA SER A 902 -12.28 10.64 18.11
C SER A 902 -13.62 10.14 17.58
N CYS A 903 -13.65 9.64 16.35
CA CYS A 903 -14.84 9.02 15.78
C CYS A 903 -14.56 7.61 15.27
N ARG A 904 -15.51 6.72 15.52
CA ARG A 904 -15.51 5.37 14.98
C ARG A 904 -16.72 5.23 14.05
N ARG A 905 -16.52 4.71 12.85
CA ARG A 905 -17.64 4.21 12.05
C ARG A 905 -18.02 2.83 12.55
N ASP A 906 -19.32 2.63 12.75
CA ASP A 906 -19.87 1.29 12.89
C ASP A 906 -19.90 0.57 11.51
N PRO A 907 -20.17 -0.75 11.45
CA PRO A 907 -20.30 -1.47 10.19
C PRO A 907 -21.47 -1.02 9.29
N SER A 908 -22.37 -0.14 9.78
CA SER A 908 -23.43 0.51 8.98
C SER A 908 -22.99 1.86 8.38
N GLY A 909 -21.73 2.26 8.61
CA GLY A 909 -21.17 3.53 8.19
C GLY A 909 -21.63 4.72 9.03
N THR A 910 -22.40 4.51 10.10
CA THR A 910 -22.81 5.59 11.02
C THR A 910 -21.59 6.06 11.80
N LEU A 911 -21.39 7.38 11.86
CA LEU A 911 -20.29 7.97 12.60
C LEU A 911 -20.66 8.09 14.08
N THR A 912 -20.06 7.27 14.94
CA THR A 912 -20.14 7.43 16.39
C THR A 912 -18.99 8.32 16.84
N VAL A 913 -19.32 9.49 17.40
CA VAL A 913 -18.34 10.37 18.07
C VAL A 913 -18.17 9.87 19.51
N ALA A 914 -16.96 9.95 20.08
CA ALA A 914 -16.74 9.69 21.50
C ALA A 914 -17.62 10.63 22.35
N ALA A 915 -18.11 10.20 23.52
CA ALA A 915 -19.03 10.99 24.35
C ALA A 915 -18.36 12.12 25.17
N GLY A 916 -17.10 12.45 24.87
CA GLY A 916 -16.32 13.42 25.64
C GLY A 916 -14.94 13.66 25.04
N PHE A 917 -14.28 14.70 25.52
CA PHE A 917 -12.92 15.08 25.13
C PHE A 917 -11.92 14.76 26.26
N ALA A 918 -10.76 14.21 25.90
CA ALA A 918 -9.65 14.05 26.84
C ALA A 918 -9.09 15.41 27.27
N PRO A 919 -8.31 15.49 28.38
CA PRO A 919 -7.59 16.71 28.75
C PRO A 919 -6.66 17.18 27.62
N ASP A 920 -5.87 16.27 27.04
CA ASP A 920 -4.84 16.56 26.03
C ASP A 920 -5.41 16.74 24.60
N SER A 921 -6.74 16.67 24.46
CA SER A 921 -7.46 16.90 23.20
C SER A 921 -8.26 18.22 23.25
N ARG A 922 -7.78 19.21 24.03
CA ARG A 922 -8.38 20.53 24.23
C ARG A 922 -7.29 21.61 24.21
N ILE A 923 -7.54 22.75 23.54
CA ILE A 923 -6.68 23.94 23.62
C ILE A 923 -7.50 25.23 23.69
N GLN A 924 -6.85 26.33 24.09
CA GLN A 924 -7.32 27.68 23.83
C GLN A 924 -6.39 28.31 22.77
N TRP A 925 -6.93 28.63 21.61
CA TRP A 925 -6.22 29.31 20.54
C TRP A 925 -6.42 30.82 20.67
N ALA A 926 -5.32 31.54 20.97
CA ALA A 926 -5.33 32.96 21.28
C ALA A 926 -5.29 33.94 20.07
N HIS A 927 -4.96 33.47 18.85
CA HIS A 927 -4.59 34.36 17.71
C HIS A 927 -5.15 33.94 16.33
#